data_AF-A0A919TGI4-F1
#
_entry.id   AF-A0A919TGI4-F1
#
_cell.length_a   1.000
_cell.length_b   1.000
_cell.length_c   1.000
_cell.angle_alpha   90.00
_cell.angle_beta   90.00
_cell.angle_gamma   90.00
#
_symmetry.space_group_name_H-M   'P 1'
#
loop_
_entity.id
_entity.type
_entity.pdbx_description
1 polymer ?
#
loop_
_entity_poly.entity_id
_entity_poly.type
_entity_poly.pdbx_seq_one_letter_code
_entity_poly.pdbx_strand_id
1 'polypeptide(L)'
;MSPVTRRHLLAAGAAGVGAALVPAGWSAGTEAVSASAADDLILRYDKPAGTDWLRALPIGNGRLGAMVFGNVDAERLQLNEDTVWAGGPYDSSNTRGAAALAEIRRLVFTDQWGPAQNLINQTMMGNPGGQLAYQTVGNLRIAFPAGTTSQYDRTLDLSTATASLTYVSGGVRYQREVFASAPDQVIVVRLTADRAAAVSVTATFDSPQRTTVSSPDGSTIALDGISGSMEGVTGSVRFLALAQAVATGGTVTSSGGTLRISGATSVTILVSIGSSYVNYRTVNGDYQGIARSRLNAARAIAYDQLRSRHLADYQALFGRVTIDLGRTAAADQTTDVRIAQHAGQNDPQFAALLFQYGRYLLISSSRPGTQPANLQGIWNDSTAPQWDSKYTLNANLPMNYWPADTTNLGECFLPVFDLIKDLTVTGARTAQVQYGAGGWVAHHNTDAWRGSSVVDGALWGMWQTGGAWLATMIWDHYQFTGDLEFLRANYPALRGAAQFFVDTLVADPSRGYLVTNPSNSPELPHHADASVCAGPTMDNQILRDLFDACARAGEVLATDADLRTRIRAVRDRLPPMRVGSRGNIQEWLADWVETEPNHRHVSHLYGLHPSNQITKRGTPQLYQAARRTLELRGDDGTGWSLAWKINFWARLEDAARAHKLFRDLVRTDRLAPNMFDLHPPFQIDGNFGATSGIAEMLLQSHNAELHLLPALPDAWPTGRVTGLRGRGGYTVSMAWTSGRADEFVIRADRDGPARLRARLFSESWTLVDLTDSSTPATTRPESDVVQLAVRAGHTYRAARPGATPTPTVTTTAPAAATATYAVTSSWSGGFQAEVVVTAGPAAISGWTVTWTFPDGQVISQVWNGTHTQTGPNVAVSNAAYNGALPAGGSTSFGFIAGTAGVNNPPPVITCTTR
;
A
#
# COMPACT_ATOMS: atom_id res chain seq x y z
N MET A 1 66.20 -21.35 0.51
CA MET A 1 66.04 -22.56 1.34
C MET A 1 66.59 -22.21 2.71
N SER A 2 65.87 -22.18 3.83
CA SER A 2 64.52 -22.65 4.15
C SER A 2 63.99 -21.87 5.37
N PRO A 3 62.66 -21.73 5.53
CA PRO A 3 62.02 -20.97 6.61
C PRO A 3 61.53 -21.89 7.74
N VAL A 4 61.31 -21.36 8.95
CA VAL A 4 60.24 -21.80 9.86
C VAL A 4 59.72 -20.61 10.68
N THR A 5 58.41 -20.64 10.90
CA THR A 5 57.45 -19.59 11.25
C THR A 5 57.03 -19.54 12.74
N ARG A 6 56.45 -18.37 13.11
CA ARG A 6 55.35 -18.08 14.07
C ARG A 6 55.15 -18.99 15.30
N ARG A 7 55.65 -18.55 16.46
CA ARG A 7 54.94 -18.36 17.76
C ARG A 7 55.98 -18.13 18.86
N HIS A 8 55.62 -17.29 19.85
CA HIS A 8 56.45 -16.78 20.96
C HIS A 8 57.25 -15.53 20.53
N LEU A 9 57.06 -14.33 21.07
CA LEU A 9 56.66 -13.96 22.43
C LEU A 9 55.89 -12.63 22.46
N LEU A 10 54.82 -12.65 23.24
CA LEU A 10 54.23 -11.49 23.89
C LEU A 10 55.17 -10.95 24.98
N ALA A 11 54.94 -9.67 25.29
CA ALA A 11 54.96 -9.07 26.61
C ALA A 11 56.23 -8.32 27.11
N ALA A 12 55.92 -7.06 27.45
CA ALA A 12 56.41 -6.27 28.59
C ALA A 12 57.63 -5.35 28.38
N GLY A 13 57.35 -4.05 28.43
CA GLY A 13 58.35 -2.98 28.55
C GLY A 13 57.73 -1.58 28.55
N ALA A 14 56.92 -1.25 29.56
CA ALA A 14 56.63 0.13 29.99
C ALA A 14 57.93 0.76 30.58
N ALA A 15 58.20 2.06 30.71
CA ALA A 15 57.55 3.35 30.50
C ALA A 15 58.70 4.40 30.48
N GLY A 16 58.51 5.60 29.90
CA GLY A 16 59.51 6.67 30.03
C GLY A 16 59.27 7.92 29.17
N VAL A 17 58.45 8.81 29.72
CA VAL A 17 58.08 10.19 29.35
C VAL A 17 59.15 11.02 28.58
N GLY A 18 58.72 11.66 27.50
CA GLY A 18 59.40 12.79 26.86
C GLY A 18 58.41 13.63 26.04
N ALA A 19 58.01 14.78 26.58
CA ALA A 19 56.98 15.66 26.04
C ALA A 19 57.43 16.40 24.77
N ALA A 20 56.55 16.46 23.76
CA ALA A 20 56.59 17.43 22.68
C ALA A 20 55.16 17.91 22.37
N LEU A 21 54.95 19.22 22.52
CA LEU A 21 53.70 19.94 22.21
C LEU A 21 53.41 19.89 20.71
N VAL A 22 52.20 19.46 20.34
CA VAL A 22 51.63 19.52 18.99
C VAL A 22 50.30 20.31 19.06
N PRO A 23 49.96 21.14 18.05
CA PRO A 23 48.82 22.06 18.13
C PRO A 23 47.48 21.32 18.21
N ALA A 24 46.51 21.94 18.89
CA ALA A 24 45.16 21.42 19.13
C ALA A 24 44.49 20.91 17.85
N GLY A 25 44.47 19.58 17.68
CA GLY A 25 43.54 18.92 16.78
C GLY A 25 42.15 19.01 17.37
N TRP A 26 41.19 19.42 16.55
CA TRP A 26 39.78 19.22 16.84
C TRP A 26 39.53 17.70 16.95
N SER A 27 39.45 17.21 18.17
CA SER A 27 38.87 15.91 18.46
C SER A 27 37.40 15.98 18.07
N ALA A 28 37.08 15.40 16.92
CA ALA A 28 35.75 14.90 16.65
C ALA A 28 35.43 13.88 17.76
N GLY A 29 34.74 14.33 18.80
CA GLY A 29 34.09 13.44 19.73
C GLY A 29 33.10 12.62 18.93
N THR A 30 33.44 11.37 18.65
CA THR A 30 32.45 10.34 18.34
C THR A 30 31.66 10.11 19.62
N GLU A 31 30.72 11.00 19.91
CA GLU A 31 29.53 10.58 20.63
C GLU A 31 28.80 9.64 19.68
N ALA A 32 28.79 8.36 20.04
CA ALA A 32 27.84 7.41 19.47
C ALA A 32 26.44 7.92 19.87
N VAL A 33 25.90 8.82 19.04
CA VAL A 33 24.49 9.13 19.04
C VAL A 33 23.80 7.79 18.81
N SER A 34 23.06 7.33 19.81
CA SER A 34 22.12 6.25 19.62
C SER A 34 21.22 6.64 18.45
N ALA A 35 21.41 5.99 17.29
CA ALA A 35 20.58 6.19 16.12
C ALA A 35 19.12 6.07 16.57
N SER A 36 18.35 7.12 16.31
CA SER A 36 16.96 7.16 16.74
C SER A 36 16.16 6.13 15.93
N ALA A 37 15.03 5.64 16.45
CA ALA A 37 14.14 4.74 15.71
C ALA A 37 13.63 5.31 14.35
N ALA A 38 13.88 6.60 14.06
CA ALA A 38 13.61 7.20 12.75
C ALA A 38 14.62 6.79 11.66
N ASP A 39 15.87 6.45 12.02
CA ASP A 39 16.91 6.03 11.06
C ASP A 39 16.65 4.61 10.50
N ASP A 40 15.74 3.87 11.14
CA ASP A 40 15.46 2.46 10.86
C ASP A 40 14.46 2.25 9.70
N LEU A 41 13.70 3.29 9.34
CA LEU A 41 12.71 3.23 8.25
C LEU A 41 13.25 3.81 6.94
N ILE A 42 14.54 3.62 6.68
CA ILE A 42 15.25 4.17 5.53
C ILE A 42 15.79 3.04 4.65
N LEU A 43 15.50 3.11 3.35
CA LEU A 43 16.27 2.36 2.35
C LEU A 43 17.51 3.18 2.00
N ARG A 44 18.71 2.64 2.20
CA ARG A 44 19.98 3.38 2.11
C ARG A 44 20.96 2.74 1.14
N TYR A 45 21.65 3.57 0.36
CA TYR A 45 22.64 3.17 -0.64
C TYR A 45 23.82 4.16 -0.70
N ASP A 46 25.01 3.63 -0.95
CA ASP A 46 26.27 4.37 -1.07
C ASP A 46 26.71 4.59 -2.52
N LYS A 47 25.83 4.28 -3.49
CA LYS A 47 26.07 4.39 -4.92
C LYS A 47 24.81 4.75 -5.72
N PRO A 48 24.96 5.40 -6.89
CA PRO A 48 23.86 5.65 -7.82
C PRO A 48 23.20 4.37 -8.34
N ALA A 49 21.96 4.49 -8.82
CA ALA A 49 21.29 3.41 -9.54
C ALA A 49 21.92 3.15 -10.93
N GLY A 50 22.61 4.13 -11.50
CA GLY A 50 23.20 4.01 -12.84
C GLY A 50 22.10 3.90 -13.90
N THR A 51 22.03 2.76 -14.59
CA THR A 51 20.98 2.42 -15.56
C THR A 51 19.99 1.38 -15.04
N ASP A 52 20.23 0.82 -13.85
CA ASP A 52 19.43 -0.25 -13.28
C ASP A 52 18.16 0.30 -12.62
N TRP A 53 17.01 0.07 -13.26
CA TRP A 53 15.71 0.54 -12.78
C TRP A 53 15.34 -0.08 -11.42
N LEU A 54 15.77 -1.32 -11.15
CA LEU A 54 15.53 -2.02 -9.88
C LEU A 54 16.43 -1.52 -8.73
N ARG A 55 17.31 -0.55 -9.00
CA ARG A 55 18.04 0.23 -7.99
C ARG A 55 17.48 1.65 -7.81
N ALA A 56 16.60 2.10 -8.69
CA ALA A 56 15.94 3.40 -8.54
C ALA A 56 14.89 3.32 -7.41
N LEU A 57 14.67 4.46 -6.73
CA LEU A 57 13.78 4.53 -5.58
C LEU A 57 12.39 5.04 -6.02
N PRO A 58 11.31 4.28 -5.75
CA PRO A 58 9.97 4.72 -6.10
C PRO A 58 9.52 5.85 -5.19
N ILE A 59 8.82 6.83 -5.75
CA ILE A 59 7.97 7.79 -5.05
C ILE A 59 6.61 7.86 -5.74
N GLY A 60 5.55 8.18 -5.01
CA GLY A 60 4.24 8.36 -5.61
C GLY A 60 3.22 9.00 -4.68
N ASN A 61 2.13 9.50 -5.26
CA ASN A 61 1.02 10.13 -4.53
C ASN A 61 -0.34 9.47 -4.80
N GLY A 62 -0.31 8.21 -5.24
CA GLY A 62 -1.46 7.47 -5.76
C GLY A 62 -1.65 7.64 -7.27
N ARG A 63 -1.46 8.86 -7.79
CA ARG A 63 -1.69 9.20 -9.21
C ARG A 63 -0.41 9.34 -10.02
N LEU A 64 0.51 10.20 -9.54
CA LEU A 64 1.83 10.42 -10.11
C LEU A 64 2.83 9.48 -9.46
N GLY A 65 3.65 8.84 -10.28
CA GLY A 65 4.76 8.01 -9.84
C GLY A 65 6.08 8.47 -10.46
N ALA A 66 7.17 8.32 -9.72
CA ALA A 66 8.50 8.42 -10.30
C ALA A 66 9.48 7.41 -9.71
N MET A 67 10.43 6.97 -10.53
CA MET A 67 11.58 6.17 -10.11
C MET A 67 12.82 7.07 -10.15
N VAL A 68 13.42 7.31 -8.97
CA VAL A 68 14.54 8.26 -8.77
C VAL A 68 15.87 7.53 -8.76
N PHE A 69 16.71 7.79 -9.77
CA PHE A 69 17.96 7.05 -9.98
C PHE A 69 19.11 7.54 -9.07
N GLY A 70 19.15 8.83 -8.77
CA GLY A 70 20.19 9.41 -7.91
C GLY A 70 21.57 9.46 -8.57
N ASN A 71 21.62 9.61 -9.89
CA ASN A 71 22.89 9.76 -10.62
C ASN A 71 23.41 11.19 -10.44
N VAL A 72 24.73 11.36 -10.27
CA VAL A 72 25.31 12.68 -9.93
C VAL A 72 25.42 13.60 -11.13
N ASP A 73 25.82 13.06 -12.28
CA ASP A 73 26.04 13.75 -13.54
C ASP A 73 24.77 13.85 -14.39
N ALA A 74 24.01 12.77 -14.49
CA ALA A 74 22.81 12.67 -15.31
C ALA A 74 21.67 11.99 -14.54
N GLU A 75 20.96 12.78 -13.72
CA GLU A 75 19.79 12.30 -13.00
C GLU A 75 18.68 11.89 -13.97
N ARG A 76 17.98 10.82 -13.60
CA ARG A 76 16.81 10.31 -14.31
C ARG A 76 15.68 10.16 -13.29
N LEU A 77 14.58 10.86 -13.54
CA LEU A 77 13.29 10.53 -12.95
C LEU A 77 12.47 9.88 -14.05
N GLN A 78 12.28 8.57 -13.98
CA GLN A 78 11.32 7.90 -14.87
C GLN A 78 9.92 8.14 -14.32
N LEU A 79 9.00 8.61 -15.18
CA LEU A 79 7.70 9.17 -14.78
C LEU A 79 6.53 8.30 -15.20
N ASN A 80 5.51 8.30 -14.36
CA ASN A 80 4.25 7.59 -14.54
C ASN A 80 3.06 8.48 -14.14
N GLU A 81 1.92 8.22 -14.76
CA GLU A 81 0.62 8.73 -14.36
C GLU A 81 -0.39 7.58 -14.50
N ASP A 82 -1.11 7.28 -13.43
CA ASP A 82 -1.93 6.07 -13.24
C ASP A 82 -3.01 5.82 -14.32
N THR A 83 -3.33 6.82 -15.15
CA THR A 83 -4.31 6.71 -16.25
C THR A 83 -3.70 6.70 -17.66
N VAL A 84 -2.36 6.67 -17.80
CA VAL A 84 -1.71 6.50 -19.11
C VAL A 84 -1.66 5.02 -19.50
N TRP A 85 -2.68 4.58 -20.23
CA TRP A 85 -2.84 3.20 -20.72
C TRP A 85 -2.92 3.17 -22.25
N ALA A 86 -2.48 2.06 -22.84
CA ALA A 86 -2.60 1.78 -24.25
C ALA A 86 -4.08 1.72 -24.69
N GLY A 87 -4.31 1.92 -25.98
CA GLY A 87 -5.63 1.82 -26.59
C GLY A 87 -6.63 2.89 -26.12
N GLY A 88 -7.89 2.48 -25.98
CA GLY A 88 -9.03 3.35 -25.69
C GLY A 88 -10.26 2.51 -25.32
N PRO A 89 -11.41 3.16 -25.06
CA PRO A 89 -12.64 2.45 -24.71
C PRO A 89 -13.02 1.37 -25.74
N TYR A 90 -13.37 0.17 -25.27
CA TYR A 90 -13.80 -0.96 -26.09
C TYR A 90 -14.90 -1.79 -25.41
N ASP A 91 -15.63 -2.61 -26.19
CA ASP A 91 -16.52 -3.65 -25.67
C ASP A 91 -15.77 -4.99 -25.74
N SER A 92 -15.37 -5.52 -24.57
CA SER A 92 -14.64 -6.79 -24.51
C SER A 92 -15.50 -8.02 -24.82
N SER A 93 -16.83 -7.89 -24.87
CA SER A 93 -17.75 -9.03 -24.85
C SER A 93 -17.86 -9.78 -26.18
N ASN A 94 -18.07 -11.10 -26.12
CA ASN A 94 -18.25 -11.95 -27.29
C ASN A 94 -19.68 -12.51 -27.39
N THR A 95 -20.39 -12.10 -28.43
CA THR A 95 -21.80 -12.46 -28.63
C THR A 95 -22.02 -13.91 -29.06
N ARG A 96 -20.96 -14.69 -29.34
CA ARG A 96 -21.08 -16.11 -29.68
C ARG A 96 -21.20 -17.02 -28.45
N GLY A 97 -20.82 -16.52 -27.26
CA GLY A 97 -20.70 -17.35 -26.06
C GLY A 97 -22.00 -18.02 -25.62
N ALA A 98 -23.10 -17.27 -25.58
CA ALA A 98 -24.37 -17.80 -25.08
C ALA A 98 -24.88 -19.01 -25.89
N ALA A 99 -24.68 -19.00 -27.21
CA ALA A 99 -25.09 -20.10 -28.09
C ALA A 99 -24.22 -21.36 -27.93
N ALA A 100 -22.95 -21.21 -27.53
CA ALA A 100 -22.01 -22.32 -27.36
C ALA A 100 -22.05 -22.93 -25.95
N LEU A 101 -22.55 -22.20 -24.95
CA LEU A 101 -22.44 -22.57 -23.53
C LEU A 101 -23.04 -23.95 -23.19
N ALA A 102 -24.18 -24.31 -23.78
CA ALA A 102 -24.81 -25.62 -23.55
C ALA A 102 -23.92 -26.78 -24.01
N GLU A 103 -23.29 -26.63 -25.18
CA GLU A 103 -22.38 -27.64 -25.73
C GLU A 103 -21.07 -27.70 -24.95
N ILE A 104 -20.50 -26.55 -24.57
CA ILE A 104 -19.32 -26.50 -23.70
C ILE A 104 -19.56 -27.27 -22.41
N ARG A 105 -20.70 -27.02 -21.74
CA ARG A 105 -21.07 -27.72 -20.50
C ARG A 105 -21.20 -29.23 -20.70
N ARG A 106 -21.83 -29.65 -21.80
CA ARG A 106 -21.97 -31.06 -22.16
C ARG A 106 -20.60 -31.72 -22.37
N LEU A 107 -19.68 -31.05 -23.07
CA LEU A 107 -18.33 -31.56 -23.29
C LEU A 107 -17.56 -31.71 -21.98
N VAL A 108 -17.60 -30.72 -21.08
CA VAL A 108 -16.97 -30.81 -19.75
C VAL A 108 -17.53 -31.97 -18.93
N PHE A 109 -18.86 -32.15 -18.89
CA PHE A 109 -19.50 -33.23 -18.14
C PHE A 109 -19.31 -34.62 -18.75
N THR A 110 -18.88 -34.71 -20.01
CA THR A 110 -18.58 -35.99 -20.69
C THR A 110 -17.07 -36.21 -20.81
N ASP A 111 -16.27 -35.53 -19.99
CA ASP A 111 -14.81 -35.60 -19.93
C ASP A 111 -14.09 -35.28 -21.25
N GLN A 112 -14.76 -34.56 -22.16
CA GLN A 112 -14.19 -34.07 -23.42
C GLN A 112 -13.55 -32.69 -23.23
N TRP A 113 -12.57 -32.58 -22.33
CA TRP A 113 -11.99 -31.30 -21.91
C TRP A 113 -11.26 -30.54 -23.01
N GLY A 114 -10.49 -31.25 -23.85
CA GLY A 114 -9.80 -30.64 -25.00
C GLY A 114 -10.77 -29.99 -26.01
N PRO A 115 -11.77 -30.74 -26.51
CA PRO A 115 -12.86 -30.17 -27.31
C PRO A 115 -13.60 -29.00 -26.62
N ALA A 116 -13.91 -29.11 -25.32
CA ALA A 116 -14.55 -28.03 -24.57
C ALA A 116 -13.69 -26.75 -24.57
N GLN A 117 -12.41 -26.88 -24.26
CA GLN A 117 -11.46 -25.76 -24.21
C GLN A 117 -11.26 -25.11 -25.59
N ASN A 118 -11.20 -25.91 -26.66
CA ASN A 118 -11.14 -25.40 -28.03
C ASN A 118 -12.39 -24.60 -28.39
N LEU A 119 -13.58 -25.10 -28.03
CA LEU A 119 -14.83 -24.39 -28.26
C LEU A 119 -14.90 -23.08 -27.46
N ILE A 120 -14.42 -23.08 -26.21
CA ILE A 120 -14.28 -21.86 -25.39
C ILE A 120 -13.37 -20.84 -26.09
N ASN A 121 -12.17 -21.25 -26.52
CA ASN A 121 -11.24 -20.38 -27.25
C ASN A 121 -11.86 -19.77 -28.51
N GLN A 122 -12.79 -20.47 -29.15
CA GLN A 122 -13.48 -19.98 -30.34
C GLN A 122 -14.66 -19.05 -30.04
N THR A 123 -15.31 -19.17 -28.88
CA THR A 123 -16.66 -18.60 -28.67
C THR A 123 -16.82 -17.73 -27.43
N MET A 124 -15.92 -17.84 -26.45
CA MET A 124 -16.02 -17.13 -25.16
C MET A 124 -14.91 -16.09 -24.94
N MET A 125 -13.82 -16.15 -25.72
CA MET A 125 -12.73 -15.16 -25.69
C MET A 125 -13.26 -13.76 -25.98
N GLY A 126 -12.76 -12.77 -25.26
CA GLY A 126 -13.06 -11.37 -25.52
C GLY A 126 -12.54 -10.88 -26.86
N ASN A 127 -12.96 -9.67 -27.24
CA ASN A 127 -12.42 -8.96 -28.39
C ASN A 127 -11.95 -7.55 -27.97
N PRO A 128 -10.64 -7.28 -27.94
CA PRO A 128 -9.54 -8.19 -28.26
C PRO A 128 -9.39 -9.38 -27.29
N GLY A 129 -8.60 -10.38 -27.72
CA GLY A 129 -8.32 -11.58 -26.93
C GLY A 129 -7.31 -11.37 -25.80
N GLY A 130 -6.60 -10.23 -25.78
CA GLY A 130 -5.76 -9.73 -24.67
C GLY A 130 -6.35 -8.47 -24.03
N GLN A 131 -5.66 -7.91 -23.03
CA GLN A 131 -6.02 -6.65 -22.36
C GLN A 131 -5.02 -5.54 -22.73
N LEU A 132 -5.38 -4.29 -22.45
CA LEU A 132 -4.55 -3.15 -22.82
C LEU A 132 -3.57 -2.77 -21.70
N ALA A 133 -2.32 -2.48 -22.09
CA ALA A 133 -1.24 -2.27 -21.13
C ALA A 133 -1.22 -0.89 -20.48
N TYR A 134 -0.81 -0.85 -19.21
CA TYR A 134 -0.34 0.37 -18.57
C TYR A 134 0.99 0.80 -19.16
N GLN A 135 1.20 2.11 -19.37
CA GLN A 135 2.39 2.60 -20.08
C GLN A 135 3.10 3.75 -19.36
N THR A 136 4.41 3.81 -19.54
CA THR A 136 5.23 4.93 -19.04
C THR A 136 4.89 6.26 -19.72
N VAL A 137 5.03 7.36 -18.99
CA VAL A 137 4.99 8.73 -19.55
C VAL A 137 6.32 9.05 -20.24
N GLY A 138 7.44 8.59 -19.68
CA GLY A 138 8.78 8.92 -20.14
C GLY A 138 9.72 9.25 -18.99
N ASN A 139 10.70 10.12 -19.22
CA ASN A 139 11.70 10.52 -18.25
C ASN A 139 11.84 12.04 -18.19
N LEU A 140 12.02 12.60 -16.99
CA LEU A 140 12.71 13.87 -16.80
C LEU A 140 14.20 13.58 -16.58
N ARG A 141 15.05 14.14 -17.44
CA ARG A 141 16.51 14.08 -17.28
C ARG A 141 17.02 15.41 -16.76
N ILE A 142 17.94 15.37 -15.80
CA ILE A 142 18.59 16.56 -15.25
C ILE A 142 20.10 16.33 -15.32
N ALA A 143 20.75 17.06 -16.22
CA ALA A 143 22.20 17.04 -16.41
C ALA A 143 22.86 18.10 -15.54
N PHE A 144 23.90 17.69 -14.82
CA PHE A 144 24.75 18.51 -13.95
C PHE A 144 26.14 18.65 -14.59
N PRO A 145 26.89 19.72 -14.26
CA PRO A 145 28.29 19.84 -14.65
C PRO A 145 29.11 18.63 -14.20
N ALA A 146 29.95 18.11 -15.09
CA ALA A 146 30.82 16.98 -14.78
C ALA A 146 31.83 17.34 -13.69
N GLY A 147 32.12 16.39 -12.80
CA GLY A 147 33.13 16.54 -11.77
C GLY A 147 33.33 15.25 -10.97
N THR A 148 34.49 15.12 -10.34
CA THR A 148 34.75 14.02 -9.40
C THR A 148 33.86 14.17 -8.17
N THR A 149 33.31 13.06 -7.69
CA THR A 149 32.33 13.04 -6.58
C THR A 149 32.84 12.23 -5.41
N SER A 150 32.50 12.64 -4.19
CA SER A 150 32.77 11.89 -2.95
C SER A 150 31.61 12.03 -1.96
N GLN A 151 31.64 11.26 -0.87
CA GLN A 151 30.64 11.30 0.21
C GLN A 151 29.20 11.18 -0.31
N TYR A 152 29.01 10.26 -1.26
CA TYR A 152 27.70 9.95 -1.83
C TYR A 152 26.87 9.17 -0.81
N ASP A 153 25.63 9.59 -0.63
CA ASP A 153 24.64 8.86 0.16
C ASP A 153 23.25 9.12 -0.44
N ARG A 154 22.50 8.05 -0.74
CA ARG A 154 21.14 8.12 -1.26
C ARG A 154 20.19 7.30 -0.40
N THR A 155 19.04 7.89 -0.10
CA THR A 155 18.03 7.30 0.76
C THR A 155 16.63 7.42 0.20
N LEU A 156 15.75 6.50 0.58
CA LEU A 156 14.31 6.70 0.60
C LEU A 156 13.86 6.55 2.06
N ASP A 157 13.39 7.64 2.64
CA ASP A 157 12.86 7.67 4.00
C ASP A 157 11.35 7.41 3.97
N LEU A 158 10.95 6.26 4.52
CA LEU A 158 9.55 5.84 4.54
C LEU A 158 8.73 6.63 5.57
N SER A 159 9.34 7.35 6.52
CA SER A 159 8.61 8.19 7.47
C SER A 159 8.19 9.54 6.87
N THR A 160 8.84 9.95 5.78
CA THR A 160 8.61 11.23 5.09
C THR A 160 8.20 11.07 3.63
N ALA A 161 8.22 9.85 3.08
CA ALA A 161 8.00 9.56 1.66
C ALA A 161 8.86 10.44 0.74
N THR A 162 10.13 10.61 1.11
CA THR A 162 11.08 11.48 0.41
C THR A 162 12.32 10.69 0.02
N ALA A 163 12.66 10.74 -1.27
CA ALA A 163 13.95 10.26 -1.76
C ALA A 163 14.98 11.40 -1.64
N SER A 164 16.13 11.14 -1.02
CA SER A 164 17.17 12.13 -0.80
C SER A 164 18.52 11.65 -1.30
N LEU A 165 19.37 12.60 -1.69
CA LEU A 165 20.74 12.34 -2.12
C LEU A 165 21.66 13.49 -1.72
N THR A 166 22.74 13.19 -1.01
CA THR A 166 23.87 14.11 -0.77
C THR A 166 25.14 13.62 -1.46
N TYR A 167 25.95 14.55 -1.97
CA TYR A 167 27.30 14.26 -2.47
C TYR A 167 28.16 15.53 -2.45
N VAL A 168 29.48 15.37 -2.52
CA VAL A 168 30.43 16.47 -2.67
C VAL A 168 31.02 16.45 -4.07
N SER A 169 31.06 17.59 -4.76
CA SER A 169 31.78 17.77 -6.02
C SER A 169 32.45 19.14 -6.08
N GLY A 170 33.72 19.19 -6.47
CA GLY A 170 34.48 20.45 -6.53
C GLY A 170 34.54 21.21 -5.20
N GLY A 171 34.54 20.49 -4.07
CA GLY A 171 34.52 21.05 -2.71
C GLY A 171 33.17 21.62 -2.25
N VAL A 172 32.09 21.40 -3.00
CA VAL A 172 30.72 21.83 -2.65
C VAL A 172 29.88 20.62 -2.31
N ARG A 173 29.10 20.71 -1.23
CA ARG A 173 28.07 19.73 -0.93
C ARG A 173 26.78 20.09 -1.66
N TYR A 174 26.27 19.13 -2.41
CA TYR A 174 24.97 19.21 -3.08
C TYR A 174 23.98 18.29 -2.37
N GLN A 175 22.73 18.73 -2.28
CA GLN A 175 21.62 17.93 -1.78
C GLN A 175 20.45 17.97 -2.76
N ARG A 176 19.82 16.80 -2.91
CA ARG A 176 18.58 16.60 -3.64
C ARG A 176 17.52 16.00 -2.74
N GLU A 177 16.31 16.51 -2.81
CA GLU A 177 15.11 15.90 -2.22
C GLU A 177 14.04 15.76 -3.30
N VAL A 178 13.38 14.61 -3.36
CA VAL A 178 12.32 14.33 -4.32
C VAL A 178 11.13 13.66 -3.61
N PHE A 179 9.94 14.21 -3.79
CA PHE A 179 8.69 13.64 -3.28
C PHE A 179 7.53 13.92 -4.24
N ALA A 180 6.47 13.12 -4.16
CA ALA A 180 5.23 13.33 -4.90
C ALA A 180 4.14 13.80 -3.92
N SER A 181 3.74 15.07 -4.00
CA SER A 181 2.74 15.65 -3.10
C SER A 181 1.34 15.24 -3.54
N ALA A 182 0.58 14.55 -2.68
CA ALA A 182 -0.84 14.28 -2.92
C ALA A 182 -1.70 15.56 -2.78
N PRO A 183 -1.51 16.43 -1.76
CA PRO A 183 -2.29 17.67 -1.64
C PRO A 183 -2.11 18.65 -2.80
N ASP A 184 -0.91 18.70 -3.39
CA ASP A 184 -0.56 19.70 -4.42
C ASP A 184 -0.50 19.10 -5.83
N GLN A 185 -0.65 17.77 -5.96
CA GLN A 185 -0.76 17.04 -7.23
C GLN A 185 0.44 17.26 -8.20
N VAL A 186 1.64 17.37 -7.64
CA VAL A 186 2.92 17.53 -8.36
C VAL A 186 4.02 16.66 -7.76
N ILE A 187 5.00 16.28 -8.59
CA ILE A 187 6.30 15.80 -8.10
C ILE A 187 7.20 17.02 -7.90
N VAL A 188 7.88 17.07 -6.76
CA VAL A 188 8.78 18.17 -6.37
C VAL A 188 10.21 17.65 -6.34
N VAL A 189 11.11 18.33 -7.04
CA VAL A 189 12.57 18.10 -6.98
C VAL A 189 13.23 19.35 -6.41
N ARG A 190 13.83 19.23 -5.23
CA ARG A 190 14.60 20.31 -4.60
C ARG A 190 16.08 20.08 -4.81
N LEU A 191 16.78 21.07 -5.37
CA LEU A 191 18.22 21.08 -5.57
C LEU A 191 18.82 22.20 -4.71
N THR A 192 19.82 21.88 -3.89
CA THR A 192 20.54 22.86 -3.07
C THR A 192 22.04 22.59 -3.07
N ALA A 193 22.81 23.62 -2.72
CA ALA A 193 24.25 23.53 -2.51
C ALA A 193 24.65 24.37 -1.28
N ASP A 194 25.72 23.97 -0.57
CA ASP A 194 26.27 24.70 0.57
C ASP A 194 27.09 25.96 0.17
N ARG A 195 27.18 26.23 -1.14
CA ARG A 195 27.81 27.42 -1.71
C ARG A 195 26.82 28.17 -2.60
N ALA A 196 26.72 29.48 -2.38
CA ALA A 196 25.90 30.36 -3.22
C ALA A 196 26.32 30.26 -4.70
N ALA A 197 25.34 30.39 -5.59
CA ALA A 197 25.52 30.33 -7.04
C ALA A 197 26.21 29.06 -7.58
N ALA A 198 26.15 27.93 -6.85
CA ALA A 198 26.77 26.68 -7.27
C ALA A 198 25.83 25.73 -8.06
N VAL A 199 24.51 25.93 -8.02
CA VAL A 199 23.55 25.05 -8.70
C VAL A 199 23.37 25.52 -10.15
N SER A 200 23.87 24.72 -11.08
CA SER A 200 23.62 24.87 -12.52
C SER A 200 23.20 23.53 -13.10
N VAL A 201 22.11 23.47 -13.85
CA VAL A 201 21.58 22.24 -14.44
C VAL A 201 20.92 22.49 -15.79
N THR A 202 20.84 21.45 -16.62
CA THR A 202 19.99 21.41 -17.81
C THR A 202 18.99 20.27 -17.69
N ALA A 203 17.70 20.55 -17.84
CA ALA A 203 16.65 19.55 -17.80
C ALA A 203 15.92 19.42 -19.15
N THR A 204 15.58 18.18 -19.51
CA THR A 204 14.85 17.82 -20.74
C THR A 204 13.92 16.64 -20.48
N PHE A 205 12.88 16.48 -21.30
CA PHE A 205 12.06 15.28 -21.33
C PHE A 205 12.46 14.36 -22.51
N ASP A 206 12.30 13.05 -22.32
CA ASP A 206 12.27 12.05 -23.38
C ASP A 206 11.22 10.98 -23.06
N SER A 207 10.71 10.29 -24.08
CA SER A 207 9.68 9.25 -23.91
C SER A 207 9.76 8.20 -25.02
N PRO A 208 9.43 6.93 -24.73
CA PRO A 208 9.19 5.93 -25.77
C PRO A 208 7.82 6.13 -26.47
N GLN A 209 6.97 7.02 -25.98
CA GLN A 209 5.68 7.36 -26.59
C GLN A 209 5.85 8.30 -27.79
N ARG A 210 4.77 8.45 -28.58
CA ARG A 210 4.72 9.51 -29.61
C ARG A 210 4.49 10.85 -28.93
N THR A 211 5.50 11.71 -28.93
CA THR A 211 5.50 12.97 -28.18
C THR A 211 6.07 14.15 -28.96
N THR A 212 5.70 15.36 -28.54
CA THR A 212 6.37 16.61 -28.91
C THR A 212 6.94 17.28 -27.66
N VAL A 213 8.17 17.79 -27.75
CA VAL A 213 8.80 18.58 -26.68
C VAL A 213 8.75 20.07 -27.02
N SER A 214 8.50 20.91 -26.02
CA SER A 214 8.42 22.38 -26.21
C SER A 214 8.72 23.16 -24.93
N SER A 215 8.79 24.49 -25.05
CA SER A 215 8.96 25.43 -23.94
C SER A 215 7.76 26.38 -23.90
N PRO A 216 6.73 26.13 -23.07
CA PRO A 216 5.52 26.96 -23.02
C PRO A 216 5.78 28.40 -22.58
N ASP A 217 6.82 28.62 -21.79
CA ASP A 217 7.28 29.91 -21.30
C ASP A 217 8.80 29.87 -21.02
N GLY A 218 9.37 30.96 -20.50
CA GLY A 218 10.82 31.08 -20.24
C GLY A 218 11.37 30.26 -19.06
N SER A 219 10.53 29.53 -18.34
CA SER A 219 10.89 28.76 -17.12
C SER A 219 10.36 27.33 -17.10
N THR A 220 9.58 26.94 -18.11
CA THR A 220 8.85 25.66 -18.18
C THR A 220 9.23 24.91 -19.45
N ILE A 221 9.42 23.60 -19.36
CA ILE A 221 9.45 22.66 -20.50
C ILE A 221 8.23 21.74 -20.47
N ALA A 222 7.87 21.20 -21.63
CA ALA A 222 6.71 20.35 -21.82
C ALA A 222 7.02 19.12 -22.67
N LEU A 223 6.31 18.03 -22.37
CA LEU A 223 6.20 16.81 -23.16
C LEU A 223 4.71 16.53 -23.38
N ASP A 224 4.20 16.78 -24.59
CA ASP A 224 2.81 16.51 -25.00
C ASP A 224 2.77 15.20 -25.80
N GLY A 225 1.98 14.23 -25.37
CA GLY A 225 2.03 12.87 -25.88
C GLY A 225 0.66 12.20 -26.00
N ILE A 226 0.68 11.03 -26.64
CA ILE A 226 -0.45 10.11 -26.74
C ILE A 226 0.04 8.68 -26.50
N SER A 227 -0.76 7.89 -25.79
CA SER A 227 -0.46 6.48 -25.53
C SER A 227 -0.40 5.62 -26.80
N GLY A 228 0.20 4.45 -26.69
CA GLY A 228 0.37 3.49 -27.78
C GLY A 228 -0.90 2.71 -28.11
N SER A 229 -0.98 2.20 -29.34
CA SER A 229 -1.99 1.21 -29.73
C SER A 229 -1.57 -0.19 -29.27
N MET A 230 -2.53 -1.03 -28.91
CA MET A 230 -2.28 -2.42 -28.48
C MET A 230 -3.51 -3.28 -28.83
N GLU A 231 -3.29 -4.54 -29.16
CA GLU A 231 -4.38 -5.48 -29.48
C GLU A 231 -5.36 -4.98 -30.56
N GLY A 232 -4.86 -4.20 -31.54
CA GLY A 232 -5.69 -3.60 -32.59
C GLY A 232 -6.54 -2.39 -32.14
N VAL A 233 -6.51 -2.03 -30.85
CA VAL A 233 -7.18 -0.84 -30.31
C VAL A 233 -6.23 0.36 -30.38
N THR A 234 -6.71 1.47 -30.97
CA THR A 234 -5.88 2.67 -31.17
C THR A 234 -5.64 3.42 -29.87
N GLY A 235 -4.37 3.75 -29.60
CA GLY A 235 -3.97 4.58 -28.45
C GLY A 235 -4.61 5.96 -28.49
N SER A 236 -5.31 6.32 -27.41
CA SER A 236 -6.19 7.50 -27.36
C SER A 236 -6.00 8.38 -26.13
N VAL A 237 -5.25 7.92 -25.11
CA VAL A 237 -4.97 8.72 -23.92
C VAL A 237 -3.90 9.74 -24.26
N ARG A 238 -4.31 11.00 -24.41
CA ARG A 238 -3.42 12.16 -24.47
C ARG A 238 -2.96 12.57 -23.07
N PHE A 239 -1.71 13.01 -22.96
CA PHE A 239 -1.14 13.50 -21.72
C PHE A 239 -0.19 14.68 -21.97
N LEU A 240 -0.02 15.52 -20.95
CA LEU A 240 0.91 16.64 -20.95
C LEU A 240 1.70 16.59 -19.64
N ALA A 241 3.01 16.37 -19.74
CA ALA A 241 3.93 16.56 -18.62
C ALA A 241 4.59 17.94 -18.74
N LEU A 242 4.64 18.67 -17.64
CA LEU A 242 5.29 19.97 -17.52
C LEU A 242 6.34 19.91 -16.42
N ALA A 243 7.51 20.51 -16.64
CA ALA A 243 8.51 20.75 -15.60
C ALA A 243 8.86 22.24 -15.58
N GLN A 244 8.67 22.90 -14.43
CA GLN A 244 8.99 24.32 -14.23
C GLN A 244 10.04 24.49 -13.14
N ALA A 245 11.03 25.36 -13.36
CA ALA A 245 12.01 25.74 -12.34
C ALA A 245 11.62 27.02 -11.60
N VAL A 246 11.67 26.97 -10.27
CA VAL A 246 11.60 28.12 -9.36
C VAL A 246 12.97 28.22 -8.67
N ALA A 247 13.79 29.19 -9.09
CA ALA A 247 15.17 29.35 -8.61
C ALA A 247 15.32 30.51 -7.63
N THR A 248 16.20 30.34 -6.64
CA THR A 248 16.70 31.42 -5.78
C THR A 248 18.11 31.80 -6.22
N GLY A 249 18.25 33.01 -6.76
CA GLY A 249 19.48 33.46 -7.43
C GLY A 249 19.69 32.82 -8.81
N GLY A 250 20.72 33.27 -9.52
CA GLY A 250 21.06 32.76 -10.85
C GLY A 250 20.08 33.19 -11.94
N THR A 251 20.10 32.45 -13.06
CA THR A 251 19.19 32.66 -14.20
C THR A 251 18.50 31.36 -14.59
N VAL A 252 17.25 31.48 -15.04
CA VAL A 252 16.44 30.38 -15.59
C VAL A 252 16.05 30.76 -17.02
N THR A 253 16.26 29.85 -17.96
CA THR A 253 15.81 30.01 -19.35
C THR A 253 15.22 28.70 -19.85
N SER A 254 14.19 28.77 -20.68
CA SER A 254 13.61 27.62 -21.35
C SER A 254 13.43 27.93 -22.83
N SER A 255 13.95 27.05 -23.69
CA SER A 255 13.82 27.16 -25.14
C SER A 255 13.93 25.79 -25.80
N GLY A 256 13.08 25.54 -26.81
CA GLY A 256 13.11 24.31 -27.61
C GLY A 256 12.97 23.01 -26.79
N GLY A 257 12.26 23.02 -25.67
CA GLY A 257 12.12 21.84 -24.80
C GLY A 257 13.31 21.60 -23.86
N THR A 258 14.21 22.59 -23.72
CA THR A 258 15.35 22.53 -22.82
C THR A 258 15.23 23.62 -21.75
N LEU A 259 15.25 23.21 -20.47
CA LEU A 259 15.26 24.09 -19.31
C LEU A 259 16.69 24.23 -18.79
N ARG A 260 17.22 25.44 -18.72
CA ARG A 260 18.58 25.72 -18.22
C ARG A 260 18.52 26.61 -17.00
N ILE A 261 19.19 26.18 -15.93
CA ILE A 261 19.42 26.97 -14.73
C ILE A 261 20.93 27.17 -14.58
N SER A 262 21.35 28.42 -14.36
CA SER A 262 22.76 28.79 -14.24
C SER A 262 23.00 29.62 -12.98
N GLY A 263 23.95 29.19 -12.15
CA GLY A 263 24.44 29.95 -11.00
C GLY A 263 23.38 30.24 -9.94
N ALA A 264 22.43 29.32 -9.71
CA ALA A 264 21.45 29.43 -8.64
C ALA A 264 22.03 28.96 -7.30
N THR A 265 21.46 29.43 -6.19
CA THR A 265 21.77 28.90 -4.85
C THR A 265 20.88 27.69 -4.53
N SER A 266 19.62 27.75 -4.93
CA SER A 266 18.69 26.62 -4.85
C SER A 266 17.68 26.66 -5.97
N VAL A 267 17.14 25.49 -6.32
CA VAL A 267 16.13 25.34 -7.38
C VAL A 267 15.08 24.35 -6.89
N THR A 268 13.81 24.69 -7.09
CA THR A 268 12.71 23.72 -7.00
C THR A 268 12.17 23.49 -8.39
N ILE A 269 12.26 22.26 -8.90
CA ILE A 269 11.62 21.84 -10.14
C ILE A 269 10.29 21.17 -9.78
N LEU A 270 9.20 21.72 -10.30
CA LEU A 270 7.85 21.19 -10.12
C LEU A 270 7.44 20.45 -11.38
N VAL A 271 7.02 19.19 -11.23
CA VAL A 271 6.55 18.35 -12.33
C VAL A 271 5.06 18.08 -12.17
N SER A 272 4.29 18.49 -13.17
CA SER A 272 2.84 18.26 -13.23
C SER A 272 2.51 17.43 -14.47
N ILE A 273 1.64 16.44 -14.33
CA ILE A 273 1.15 15.63 -15.45
C ILE A 273 -0.37 15.65 -15.43
N GLY A 274 -0.98 15.96 -16.58
CA GLY A 274 -2.41 15.82 -16.84
C GLY A 274 -2.65 14.77 -17.92
N SER A 275 -3.73 14.01 -17.77
CA SER A 275 -4.20 12.98 -18.69
C SER A 275 -5.61 13.33 -19.17
N SER A 276 -5.96 12.86 -20.37
CA SER A 276 -7.28 13.04 -20.98
C SER A 276 -8.26 11.94 -20.57
N TYR A 277 -7.80 10.90 -19.88
CA TYR A 277 -8.67 9.88 -19.30
C TYR A 277 -9.63 10.51 -18.29
N VAL A 278 -10.93 10.28 -18.48
CA VAL A 278 -11.97 10.68 -17.53
C VAL A 278 -12.49 9.45 -16.79
N ASN A 279 -12.79 8.40 -17.55
CA ASN A 279 -13.18 7.08 -17.07
C ASN A 279 -13.05 6.07 -18.22
N TYR A 280 -13.38 4.81 -17.97
CA TYR A 280 -13.28 3.72 -18.92
C TYR A 280 -14.08 3.90 -20.23
N ARG A 281 -15.00 4.87 -20.30
CA ARG A 281 -15.83 5.15 -21.49
C ARG A 281 -15.32 6.32 -22.32
N THR A 282 -14.50 7.21 -21.77
CA THR A 282 -14.13 8.44 -22.47
C THR A 282 -12.77 9.01 -22.05
N VAL A 283 -12.09 9.55 -23.06
CA VAL A 283 -10.74 10.11 -23.00
C VAL A 283 -10.71 11.55 -23.53
N ASN A 284 -11.77 12.32 -23.27
CA ASN A 284 -11.92 13.70 -23.73
C ASN A 284 -11.62 14.75 -22.65
N GLY A 285 -10.98 14.36 -21.55
CA GLY A 285 -10.59 15.27 -20.47
C GLY A 285 -9.57 16.31 -20.94
N ASP A 286 -9.64 17.51 -20.35
CA ASP A 286 -8.71 18.61 -20.63
C ASP A 286 -7.35 18.37 -19.97
N TYR A 287 -6.58 17.46 -20.56
CA TYR A 287 -5.26 17.07 -20.07
C TYR A 287 -4.29 18.26 -19.97
N GLN A 288 -4.43 19.26 -20.84
CA GLN A 288 -3.60 20.46 -20.85
C GLN A 288 -3.97 21.39 -19.69
N GLY A 289 -5.26 21.66 -19.50
CA GLY A 289 -5.76 22.46 -18.37
C GLY A 289 -5.48 21.82 -17.02
N ILE A 290 -5.61 20.50 -16.91
CA ILE A 290 -5.27 19.73 -15.70
C ILE A 290 -3.78 19.91 -15.36
N ALA A 291 -2.88 19.69 -16.31
CA ALA A 291 -1.43 19.84 -16.08
C ALA A 291 -1.07 21.28 -15.67
N ARG A 292 -1.59 22.28 -16.41
CA ARG A 292 -1.30 23.71 -16.18
C ARG A 292 -1.86 24.22 -14.87
N SER A 293 -3.09 23.86 -14.52
CA SER A 293 -3.73 24.34 -13.28
C SER A 293 -2.99 23.85 -12.04
N ARG A 294 -2.65 22.56 -11.99
CA ARG A 294 -1.87 21.96 -10.88
C ARG A 294 -0.48 22.59 -10.76
N LEU A 295 0.22 22.77 -11.88
CA LEU A 295 1.52 23.45 -11.90
C LEU A 295 1.41 24.90 -11.41
N ASN A 296 0.43 25.65 -11.90
CA ASN A 296 0.22 27.05 -11.54
C ASN A 296 -0.18 27.23 -10.07
N ALA A 297 -0.91 26.28 -9.50
CA ALA A 297 -1.22 26.27 -8.08
C ALA A 297 0.05 26.01 -7.25
N ALA A 298 0.82 24.98 -7.60
CA ALA A 298 2.02 24.60 -6.86
C ALA A 298 3.14 25.65 -6.94
N ARG A 299 3.35 26.31 -8.09
CA ARG A 299 4.42 27.31 -8.26
C ARG A 299 4.26 28.55 -7.39
N ALA A 300 3.05 28.81 -6.90
CA ALA A 300 2.75 29.93 -6.01
C ALA A 300 3.09 29.63 -4.55
N ILE A 301 3.44 28.37 -4.22
CA ILE A 301 3.68 27.89 -2.86
C ILE A 301 5.19 27.74 -2.65
N ALA A 302 5.70 28.20 -1.51
CA ALA A 302 7.10 28.04 -1.17
C ALA A 302 7.45 26.55 -0.94
N TYR A 303 8.70 26.16 -1.20
CA TYR A 303 9.16 24.77 -1.04
C TYR A 303 8.84 24.20 0.34
N ASP A 304 9.15 24.93 1.41
CA ASP A 304 8.95 24.44 2.78
C ASP A 304 7.47 24.20 3.08
N GLN A 305 6.57 24.99 2.48
CA GLN A 305 5.14 24.79 2.59
C GLN A 305 4.67 23.56 1.81
N LEU A 306 5.14 23.37 0.56
CA LEU A 306 4.87 22.14 -0.22
C LEU A 306 5.31 20.89 0.56
N ARG A 307 6.53 20.92 1.12
CA ARG A 307 7.08 19.82 1.92
C ARG A 307 6.24 19.58 3.18
N SER A 308 5.88 20.62 3.92
CA SER A 308 5.07 20.47 5.14
C SER A 308 3.68 19.87 4.88
N ARG A 309 3.03 20.27 3.79
CA ARG A 309 1.71 19.75 3.37
C ARG A 309 1.80 18.29 2.95
N HIS A 310 2.83 17.95 2.17
CA HIS A 310 3.15 16.55 1.81
C HIS A 310 3.36 15.69 3.06
N LEU A 311 4.20 16.13 3.99
CA LEU A 311 4.48 15.39 5.22
C LEU A 311 3.22 15.19 6.06
N ALA A 312 2.42 16.25 6.25
CA ALA A 312 1.19 16.18 7.03
C ALA A 312 0.19 15.17 6.43
N ASP A 313 -0.01 15.19 5.11
CA ASP A 313 -0.87 14.22 4.41
C ASP A 313 -0.36 12.79 4.54
N TYR A 314 0.92 12.58 4.22
CA TYR A 314 1.52 11.26 4.21
C TYR A 314 1.58 10.64 5.62
N GLN A 315 2.02 11.41 6.62
CA GLN A 315 2.18 10.93 7.99
C GLN A 315 0.83 10.68 8.68
N ALA A 316 -0.25 11.35 8.25
CA ALA A 316 -1.62 11.04 8.71
C ALA A 316 -2.05 9.60 8.36
N LEU A 317 -1.44 9.00 7.33
CA LEU A 317 -1.64 7.59 6.94
C LEU A 317 -0.54 6.70 7.53
N PHE A 318 0.72 7.02 7.24
CA PHE A 318 1.84 6.16 7.58
C PHE A 318 2.04 6.04 9.10
N GLY A 319 1.87 7.14 9.85
CA GLY A 319 2.05 7.18 11.31
C GLY A 319 1.01 6.38 12.11
N ARG A 320 -0.04 5.85 11.47
CA ARG A 320 -1.09 5.05 12.14
C ARG A 320 -0.61 3.71 12.66
N VAL A 321 0.45 3.14 12.07
CA VAL A 321 1.04 1.88 12.51
C VAL A 321 2.54 2.04 12.71
N THR A 322 3.01 1.65 13.90
CA THR A 322 4.44 1.49 14.18
C THR A 322 4.72 0.03 14.51
N ILE A 323 5.89 -0.44 14.11
CA ILE A 323 6.34 -1.81 14.36
C ILE A 323 7.83 -1.78 14.70
N ASP A 324 8.19 -2.50 15.75
CA ASP A 324 9.56 -2.73 16.21
C ASP A 324 9.68 -4.21 16.55
N LEU A 325 10.59 -4.91 15.87
CA LEU A 325 10.85 -6.34 16.03
C LEU A 325 12.25 -6.60 16.62
N GLY A 326 12.93 -5.54 17.06
CA GLY A 326 14.32 -5.55 17.47
C GLY A 326 15.30 -5.19 16.35
N ARG A 327 16.52 -4.83 16.75
CA ARG A 327 17.62 -4.40 15.87
C ARG A 327 18.87 -5.24 16.11
N THR A 328 19.61 -5.53 15.05
CA THR A 328 20.96 -6.09 15.09
C THR A 328 21.90 -5.21 14.25
N ALA A 329 23.22 -5.47 14.28
CA ALA A 329 24.20 -4.73 13.47
C ALA A 329 23.99 -4.87 11.95
N ALA A 330 23.18 -5.85 11.50
CA ALA A 330 22.79 -5.97 10.09
C ALA A 330 22.06 -4.71 9.58
N ALA A 331 21.31 -4.04 10.47
CA ALA A 331 20.54 -2.85 10.11
C ALA A 331 21.40 -1.60 9.82
N ASP A 332 22.71 -1.64 10.08
CA ASP A 332 23.65 -0.56 9.75
C ASP A 332 24.17 -0.64 8.29
N GLN A 333 23.91 -1.76 7.59
CA GLN A 333 24.35 -1.97 6.21
C GLN A 333 23.39 -1.33 5.19
N THR A 334 23.88 -1.08 3.98
CA THR A 334 23.01 -0.65 2.86
C THR A 334 21.97 -1.71 2.54
N THR A 335 20.80 -1.29 2.07
CA THR A 335 19.66 -2.17 1.85
C THR A 335 19.97 -3.31 0.89
N ASP A 336 20.76 -3.07 -0.16
CA ASP A 336 21.15 -4.12 -1.12
C ASP A 336 22.06 -5.19 -0.49
N VAL A 337 22.94 -4.79 0.42
CA VAL A 337 23.79 -5.72 1.18
C VAL A 337 22.96 -6.53 2.18
N ARG A 338 22.01 -5.89 2.86
CA ARG A 338 21.10 -6.58 3.79
C ARG A 338 20.32 -7.70 3.10
N ILE A 339 19.77 -7.44 1.90
CA ILE A 339 19.08 -8.45 1.09
C ILE A 339 20.03 -9.58 0.70
N ALA A 340 21.22 -9.26 0.19
CA ALA A 340 22.19 -10.26 -0.26
C ALA A 340 22.69 -11.18 0.87
N GLN A 341 22.71 -10.69 2.12
CA GLN A 341 23.22 -11.42 3.28
C GLN A 341 22.12 -11.99 4.19
N HIS A 342 20.84 -11.74 3.89
CA HIS A 342 19.72 -12.05 4.78
C HIS A 342 19.62 -13.54 5.16
N ALA A 343 19.94 -14.45 4.23
CA ALA A 343 19.94 -15.89 4.50
C ALA A 343 20.97 -16.31 5.57
N GLY A 344 22.07 -15.57 5.72
CA GLY A 344 23.14 -15.86 6.68
C GLY A 344 23.06 -15.08 8.00
N GLN A 345 22.10 -14.16 8.15
CA GLN A 345 22.04 -13.24 9.29
C GLN A 345 20.64 -13.20 9.92
N ASN A 346 20.58 -12.83 11.20
CA ASN A 346 19.33 -12.48 11.86
C ASN A 346 19.12 -10.97 11.77
N ASP A 347 18.12 -10.55 11.01
CA ASP A 347 17.79 -9.14 10.77
C ASP A 347 16.28 -8.91 10.94
N PRO A 348 15.77 -8.93 12.19
CA PRO A 348 14.35 -8.70 12.46
C PRO A 348 13.92 -7.26 12.10
N GLN A 349 14.85 -6.31 12.13
CA GLN A 349 14.62 -4.94 11.68
C GLN A 349 14.25 -4.91 10.19
N PHE A 350 14.81 -5.79 9.35
CA PHE A 350 14.44 -5.87 7.93
C PHE A 350 12.98 -6.30 7.74
N ALA A 351 12.45 -7.17 8.60
CA ALA A 351 11.04 -7.54 8.56
C ALA A 351 10.13 -6.34 8.88
N ALA A 352 10.51 -5.52 9.87
CA ALA A 352 9.81 -4.26 10.16
C ALA A 352 9.91 -3.26 8.98
N LEU A 353 11.09 -3.15 8.35
CA LEU A 353 11.30 -2.30 7.18
C LEU A 353 10.45 -2.76 5.98
N LEU A 354 10.43 -4.06 5.66
CA LEU A 354 9.65 -4.60 4.54
C LEU A 354 8.13 -4.46 4.78
N PHE A 355 7.67 -4.67 6.02
CA PHE A 355 6.29 -4.41 6.41
C PHE A 355 5.90 -2.94 6.18
N GLN A 356 6.74 -2.00 6.63
CA GLN A 356 6.47 -0.58 6.42
C GLN A 356 6.62 -0.17 4.95
N TYR A 357 7.48 -0.85 4.19
CA TYR A 357 7.63 -0.61 2.76
C TYR A 357 6.35 -0.96 1.98
N GLY A 358 5.69 -2.08 2.28
CA GLY A 358 4.40 -2.38 1.65
C GLY A 358 3.30 -1.36 2.00
N ARG A 359 3.25 -0.86 3.25
CA ARG A 359 2.35 0.26 3.61
C ARG A 359 2.67 1.54 2.84
N TYR A 360 3.95 1.90 2.74
CA TYR A 360 4.43 3.03 1.95
C TYR A 360 4.02 2.91 0.48
N LEU A 361 4.24 1.73 -0.12
CA LEU A 361 3.90 1.47 -1.53
C LEU A 361 2.40 1.62 -1.78
N LEU A 362 1.55 1.16 -0.85
CA LEU A 362 0.10 1.27 -0.98
C LEU A 362 -0.34 2.74 -0.94
N ILE A 363 0.13 3.50 0.06
CA ILE A 363 -0.13 4.95 0.16
C ILE A 363 0.34 5.67 -1.11
N SER A 364 1.47 5.25 -1.67
CA SER A 364 2.09 5.89 -2.82
C SER A 364 1.46 5.51 -4.17
N SER A 365 0.63 4.46 -4.22
CA SER A 365 0.05 3.92 -5.47
C SER A 365 -1.48 3.78 -5.48
N SER A 366 -2.16 3.98 -4.36
CA SER A 366 -3.63 3.90 -4.28
C SER A 366 -4.18 4.89 -3.26
N ARG A 367 -4.76 5.99 -3.74
CA ARG A 367 -5.36 7.04 -2.90
C ARG A 367 -6.80 7.30 -3.36
N PRO A 368 -7.68 7.82 -2.49
CA PRO A 368 -9.03 8.18 -2.92
C PRO A 368 -9.04 9.06 -4.18
N GLY A 369 -9.78 8.64 -5.22
CA GLY A 369 -9.87 9.34 -6.50
C GLY A 369 -8.79 8.98 -7.54
N THR A 370 -7.92 8.01 -7.27
CA THR A 370 -6.95 7.46 -8.25
C THR A 370 -7.46 6.16 -8.85
N GLN A 371 -6.72 5.57 -9.79
CA GLN A 371 -6.86 4.15 -10.12
C GLN A 371 -6.28 3.27 -9.00
N PRO A 372 -6.72 2.01 -8.89
CA PRO A 372 -6.10 1.08 -7.95
C PRO A 372 -4.66 0.73 -8.37
N ALA A 373 -3.82 0.36 -7.39
CA ALA A 373 -2.51 -0.24 -7.63
C ALA A 373 -2.60 -1.46 -8.56
N ASN A 374 -1.96 -1.38 -9.73
CA ASN A 374 -1.89 -2.47 -10.71
C ASN A 374 -0.77 -3.48 -10.36
N LEU A 375 -0.41 -4.39 -11.26
CA LEU A 375 0.66 -5.38 -11.04
C LEU A 375 2.02 -4.77 -10.65
N GLN A 376 2.24 -3.48 -10.93
CA GLN A 376 3.46 -2.73 -10.61
C GLN A 376 3.17 -1.48 -9.75
N GLY A 377 2.01 -1.44 -9.10
CA GLY A 377 1.51 -0.28 -8.37
C GLY A 377 1.14 0.85 -9.33
N ILE A 378 2.09 1.75 -9.55
CA ILE A 378 2.05 2.79 -10.59
C ILE A 378 3.41 2.96 -11.30
N TRP A 379 4.43 2.15 -11.00
CA TRP A 379 5.81 2.33 -11.48
C TRP A 379 6.14 1.36 -12.62
N ASN A 380 6.25 1.90 -13.83
CA ASN A 380 6.51 1.12 -15.05
C ASN A 380 7.29 1.99 -16.05
N ASP A 381 8.42 1.49 -16.55
CA ASP A 381 9.25 2.15 -17.57
C ASP A 381 9.04 1.65 -19.01
N SER A 382 8.09 0.74 -19.22
CA SER A 382 7.80 0.12 -20.51
C SER A 382 6.47 0.60 -21.12
N THR A 383 6.36 0.48 -22.45
CA THR A 383 5.08 0.60 -23.18
C THR A 383 4.39 -0.75 -23.40
N ALA A 384 5.09 -1.85 -23.12
CA ALA A 384 4.59 -3.23 -23.13
C ALA A 384 5.20 -3.99 -21.94
N PRO A 385 4.84 -3.64 -20.69
CA PRO A 385 5.31 -4.34 -19.50
C PRO A 385 4.81 -5.79 -19.44
N GLN A 386 5.42 -6.61 -18.59
CA GLN A 386 5.02 -8.00 -18.41
C GLN A 386 3.60 -8.09 -17.86
N TRP A 387 2.82 -8.97 -18.48
CA TRP A 387 1.38 -9.11 -18.25
C TRP A 387 0.64 -7.77 -18.30
N ASP A 388 1.12 -6.87 -19.18
CA ASP A 388 0.50 -5.57 -19.47
C ASP A 388 0.46 -4.62 -18.27
N SER A 389 1.10 -4.99 -17.14
CA SER A 389 0.98 -4.31 -15.86
C SER A 389 -0.49 -3.99 -15.52
N LYS A 390 -1.38 -4.94 -15.84
CA LYS A 390 -2.84 -4.81 -15.75
C LYS A 390 -3.37 -5.12 -14.35
N TYR A 391 -4.66 -5.41 -14.24
CA TYR A 391 -5.28 -5.91 -13.02
C TYR A 391 -5.58 -7.40 -13.14
N THR A 392 -4.73 -8.24 -12.56
CA THR A 392 -4.96 -9.69 -12.51
C THR A 392 -5.74 -10.07 -11.25
N LEU A 393 -6.93 -10.64 -11.43
CA LEU A 393 -7.96 -10.82 -10.41
C LEU A 393 -7.92 -12.18 -9.72
N ASN A 394 -7.16 -13.14 -10.26
CA ASN A 394 -7.10 -14.52 -9.75
C ASN A 394 -6.08 -14.74 -8.60
N ALA A 395 -5.39 -13.69 -8.17
CA ALA A 395 -4.61 -13.61 -6.93
C ALA A 395 -4.11 -12.17 -6.67
N ASN A 396 -3.59 -11.52 -7.70
CA ASN A 396 -2.68 -10.38 -7.59
C ASN A 396 -3.36 -9.09 -7.11
N LEU A 397 -4.42 -8.62 -7.79
CA LEU A 397 -5.16 -7.43 -7.35
C LEU A 397 -5.75 -7.64 -5.95
N PRO A 398 -6.42 -8.76 -5.61
CA PRO A 398 -6.80 -9.02 -4.22
C PRO A 398 -5.60 -8.94 -3.25
N MET A 399 -4.45 -9.53 -3.59
CA MET A 399 -3.24 -9.53 -2.77
C MET A 399 -2.67 -8.12 -2.55
N ASN A 400 -2.75 -7.23 -3.53
CA ASN A 400 -2.35 -5.84 -3.38
C ASN A 400 -3.03 -5.16 -2.19
N TYR A 401 -4.25 -5.59 -1.86
CA TYR A 401 -5.08 -4.96 -0.84
C TYR A 401 -5.30 -5.78 0.42
N TRP A 402 -4.76 -6.99 0.54
CA TRP A 402 -4.77 -7.73 1.81
C TRP A 402 -4.24 -6.92 3.01
N PRO A 403 -3.17 -6.11 2.90
CA PRO A 403 -2.71 -5.33 4.03
C PRO A 403 -3.56 -4.10 4.34
N ALA A 404 -4.41 -3.62 3.42
CA ALA A 404 -4.99 -2.27 3.49
C ALA A 404 -5.77 -2.02 4.78
N ASP A 405 -6.80 -2.81 5.10
CA ASP A 405 -7.56 -2.62 6.33
C ASP A 405 -6.74 -2.98 7.57
N THR A 406 -6.15 -4.19 7.61
CA THR A 406 -5.42 -4.73 8.77
C THR A 406 -4.25 -3.82 9.19
N THR A 407 -3.63 -3.10 8.26
CA THR A 407 -2.53 -2.15 8.52
C THR A 407 -2.96 -0.69 8.55
N ASN A 408 -4.26 -0.44 8.73
CA ASN A 408 -4.87 0.86 9.02
C ASN A 408 -4.80 1.87 7.87
N LEU A 409 -5.04 1.39 6.65
CA LEU A 409 -5.06 2.13 5.38
C LEU A 409 -6.36 1.87 4.60
N GLY A 410 -7.49 1.72 5.31
CA GLY A 410 -8.78 1.35 4.71
C GLY A 410 -9.23 2.29 3.58
N GLU A 411 -8.89 3.58 3.62
CA GLU A 411 -9.20 4.53 2.54
C GLU A 411 -8.46 4.24 1.22
N CYS A 412 -7.37 3.48 1.26
CA CYS A 412 -6.64 3.08 0.05
C CYS A 412 -7.42 2.03 -0.75
N PHE A 413 -8.46 1.39 -0.19
CA PHE A 413 -9.34 0.49 -0.93
C PHE A 413 -10.29 1.21 -1.90
N LEU A 414 -10.59 2.50 -1.67
CA LEU A 414 -11.65 3.18 -2.41
C LEU A 414 -11.51 3.06 -3.95
N PRO A 415 -10.31 3.18 -4.56
CA PRO A 415 -10.12 2.92 -5.99
C PRO A 415 -10.54 1.53 -6.48
N VAL A 416 -10.45 0.49 -5.64
CA VAL A 416 -10.92 -0.87 -5.98
C VAL A 416 -12.43 -0.92 -6.04
N PHE A 417 -13.12 -0.25 -5.11
CA PHE A 417 -14.58 -0.21 -5.11
C PHE A 417 -15.13 0.60 -6.29
N ASP A 418 -14.45 1.67 -6.69
CA ASP A 418 -14.76 2.39 -7.93
C ASP A 418 -14.54 1.51 -9.17
N LEU A 419 -13.45 0.75 -9.23
CA LEU A 419 -13.21 -0.23 -10.29
C LEU A 419 -14.32 -1.31 -10.34
N ILE A 420 -14.73 -1.85 -9.18
CA ILE A 420 -15.83 -2.81 -9.08
C ILE A 420 -17.13 -2.19 -9.60
N LYS A 421 -17.44 -0.96 -9.21
CA LYS A 421 -18.64 -0.24 -9.67
C LYS A 421 -18.68 -0.14 -11.19
N ASP A 422 -17.57 0.18 -11.83
CA ASP A 422 -17.50 0.22 -13.29
C ASP A 422 -17.67 -1.18 -13.92
N LEU A 423 -17.02 -2.19 -13.33
CA LEU A 423 -17.14 -3.59 -13.75
C LEU A 423 -18.56 -4.12 -13.63
N THR A 424 -19.39 -3.59 -12.72
CA THR A 424 -20.81 -3.97 -12.68
C THR A 424 -21.54 -3.66 -13.98
N VAL A 425 -21.04 -2.70 -14.77
CA VAL A 425 -21.66 -2.29 -16.03
C VAL A 425 -21.08 -3.06 -17.21
N THR A 426 -19.76 -3.13 -17.36
CA THR A 426 -19.12 -3.90 -18.45
C THR A 426 -19.30 -5.41 -18.26
N GLY A 427 -19.23 -5.88 -17.02
CA GLY A 427 -19.48 -7.25 -16.63
C GLY A 427 -20.93 -7.68 -16.78
N ALA A 428 -21.90 -6.77 -16.65
CA ALA A 428 -23.32 -7.07 -16.93
C ALA A 428 -23.55 -7.33 -18.43
N ARG A 429 -22.88 -6.54 -19.30
CA ARG A 429 -22.88 -6.80 -20.74
C ARG A 429 -22.30 -8.18 -21.04
N THR A 430 -21.17 -8.52 -20.42
CA THR A 430 -20.53 -9.84 -20.57
C THR A 430 -21.45 -10.98 -20.09
N ALA A 431 -22.06 -10.85 -18.91
CA ALA A 431 -23.02 -11.81 -18.37
C ALA A 431 -24.18 -12.07 -19.34
N GLN A 432 -24.76 -11.01 -19.91
CA GLN A 432 -25.87 -11.11 -20.84
C GLN A 432 -25.48 -11.86 -22.12
N VAL A 433 -24.38 -11.47 -22.80
CA VAL A 433 -24.11 -11.98 -24.16
C VAL A 433 -23.30 -13.27 -24.21
N GLN A 434 -22.48 -13.55 -23.20
CA GLN A 434 -21.70 -14.79 -23.14
C GLN A 434 -22.40 -15.89 -22.35
N TYR A 435 -23.26 -15.53 -21.39
CA TYR A 435 -23.90 -16.51 -20.49
C TYR A 435 -25.43 -16.51 -20.54
N GLY A 436 -26.06 -15.51 -21.17
CA GLY A 436 -27.52 -15.38 -21.14
C GLY A 436 -28.06 -15.11 -19.73
N ALA A 437 -27.25 -14.53 -18.86
CA ALA A 437 -27.53 -14.40 -17.43
C ALA A 437 -27.72 -12.94 -16.99
N GLY A 438 -28.42 -12.76 -15.87
CA GLY A 438 -28.45 -11.47 -15.16
C GLY A 438 -27.19 -11.25 -14.32
N GLY A 439 -27.16 -10.15 -13.58
CA GLY A 439 -26.01 -9.80 -12.74
C GLY A 439 -24.82 -9.28 -13.55
N TRP A 440 -23.60 -9.50 -13.05
CA TRP A 440 -22.36 -9.15 -13.74
C TRP A 440 -21.26 -10.17 -13.45
N VAL A 441 -20.30 -10.28 -14.37
CA VAL A 441 -19.16 -11.20 -14.26
C VAL A 441 -17.87 -10.51 -14.73
N ALA A 442 -16.75 -10.83 -14.09
CA ALA A 442 -15.41 -10.53 -14.56
C ALA A 442 -14.52 -11.76 -14.38
N HIS A 443 -13.62 -12.00 -15.33
CA HIS A 443 -12.74 -13.17 -15.36
C HIS A 443 -11.41 -12.90 -14.65
N HIS A 444 -10.31 -13.55 -15.05
CA HIS A 444 -9.04 -13.44 -14.35
C HIS A 444 -8.30 -12.12 -14.56
N ASN A 445 -8.69 -11.27 -15.52
CA ASN A 445 -8.02 -10.00 -15.81
C ASN A 445 -9.00 -8.85 -16.11
N THR A 446 -8.58 -7.63 -15.77
CA THR A 446 -9.17 -6.36 -16.24
C THR A 446 -8.10 -5.27 -16.44
N ASP A 447 -8.48 -4.12 -16.99
CA ASP A 447 -7.61 -2.99 -17.36
C ASP A 447 -8.30 -1.64 -17.06
N ALA A 448 -7.69 -0.53 -17.48
CA ALA A 448 -8.27 0.81 -17.35
C ALA A 448 -9.61 1.00 -18.09
N TRP A 449 -9.94 0.12 -19.03
CA TRP A 449 -11.16 0.15 -19.85
C TRP A 449 -12.22 -0.82 -19.35
N ARG A 450 -11.93 -1.53 -18.25
CA ARG A 450 -12.86 -2.41 -17.53
C ARG A 450 -13.28 -3.61 -18.37
N GLY A 451 -12.37 -4.13 -19.21
CA GLY A 451 -12.57 -5.37 -19.93
C GLY A 451 -12.85 -6.52 -18.96
N SER A 452 -13.91 -7.29 -19.20
CA SER A 452 -14.44 -8.27 -18.24
C SER A 452 -14.61 -9.69 -18.82
N SER A 453 -14.29 -9.90 -20.09
CA SER A 453 -14.37 -11.20 -20.77
C SER A 453 -13.13 -12.08 -20.55
N VAL A 454 -13.20 -13.32 -21.03
CA VAL A 454 -12.08 -14.28 -21.03
C VAL A 454 -10.95 -13.73 -21.91
N VAL A 455 -9.72 -13.70 -21.41
CA VAL A 455 -8.53 -13.25 -22.18
C VAL A 455 -7.39 -14.26 -22.08
N ASP A 456 -6.37 -14.09 -22.92
CA ASP A 456 -5.14 -14.90 -23.06
C ASP A 456 -5.35 -16.34 -23.56
N GLY A 457 -6.40 -17.02 -23.09
CA GLY A 457 -6.83 -18.34 -23.53
C GLY A 457 -7.64 -19.05 -22.45
N ALA A 458 -8.47 -20.01 -22.83
CA ALA A 458 -9.32 -20.78 -21.92
C ALA A 458 -8.55 -21.48 -20.78
N LEU A 459 -7.29 -21.87 -21.04
CA LEU A 459 -6.43 -22.54 -20.07
C LEU A 459 -6.26 -21.72 -18.79
N TRP A 460 -6.17 -20.39 -18.94
CA TRP A 460 -6.02 -19.44 -17.83
C TRP A 460 -7.30 -18.67 -17.57
N GLY A 461 -7.89 -18.10 -18.63
CA GLY A 461 -8.92 -17.09 -18.53
C GLY A 461 -10.36 -17.57 -18.44
N MET A 462 -10.66 -18.86 -18.66
CA MET A 462 -12.00 -19.39 -18.39
C MET A 462 -12.17 -19.63 -16.89
N TRP A 463 -12.14 -18.54 -16.14
CA TRP A 463 -12.27 -18.49 -14.69
C TRP A 463 -13.14 -17.28 -14.31
N GLN A 464 -14.43 -17.53 -14.07
CA GLN A 464 -15.45 -16.50 -13.94
C GLN A 464 -15.62 -15.95 -12.51
N THR A 465 -14.82 -16.38 -11.54
CA THR A 465 -14.96 -15.99 -10.13
C THR A 465 -14.09 -14.79 -9.72
N GLY A 466 -13.45 -14.10 -10.68
CA GLY A 466 -12.67 -12.88 -10.43
C GLY A 466 -13.52 -11.73 -9.90
N GLY A 467 -14.62 -11.42 -10.59
CA GLY A 467 -15.59 -10.44 -10.11
C GLY A 467 -16.24 -10.83 -8.78
N ALA A 468 -16.44 -12.13 -8.54
CA ALA A 468 -16.96 -12.64 -7.28
C ALA A 468 -16.00 -12.39 -6.11
N TRP A 469 -14.71 -12.71 -6.27
CA TRP A 469 -13.70 -12.46 -5.24
C TRP A 469 -13.59 -10.95 -4.97
N LEU A 470 -13.52 -10.10 -5.99
CA LEU A 470 -13.54 -8.66 -5.79
C LEU A 470 -14.77 -8.19 -5.01
N ALA A 471 -15.95 -8.73 -5.32
CA ALA A 471 -17.18 -8.37 -4.61
C ALA A 471 -17.13 -8.76 -3.13
N THR A 472 -16.51 -9.89 -2.73
CA THR A 472 -16.42 -10.27 -1.31
C THR A 472 -15.62 -9.27 -0.47
N MET A 473 -14.68 -8.54 -1.10
CA MET A 473 -13.88 -7.50 -0.43
C MET A 473 -14.73 -6.33 0.08
N ILE A 474 -15.91 -6.07 -0.52
CA ILE A 474 -16.86 -5.05 -0.02
C ILE A 474 -17.35 -5.43 1.38
N TRP A 475 -17.76 -6.68 1.56
CA TRP A 475 -18.23 -7.15 2.86
C TRP A 475 -17.09 -7.18 3.87
N ASP A 476 -15.90 -7.63 3.46
CA ASP A 476 -14.75 -7.68 4.35
C ASP A 476 -14.36 -6.29 4.88
N HIS A 477 -14.31 -5.29 3.99
CA HIS A 477 -14.05 -3.89 4.37
C HIS A 477 -15.10 -3.37 5.35
N TYR A 478 -16.39 -3.65 5.10
CA TYR A 478 -17.45 -3.32 6.05
C TYR A 478 -17.26 -4.00 7.42
N GLN A 479 -16.70 -5.22 7.48
CA GLN A 479 -16.43 -5.86 8.77
C GLN A 479 -15.37 -5.09 9.58
N PHE A 480 -14.39 -4.44 8.93
CA PHE A 480 -13.41 -3.58 9.60
C PHE A 480 -14.00 -2.23 10.01
N THR A 481 -14.76 -1.57 9.12
CA THR A 481 -15.22 -0.18 9.34
C THR A 481 -16.55 -0.10 10.09
N GLY A 482 -17.49 -1.00 9.81
CA GLY A 482 -18.88 -0.88 10.22
C GLY A 482 -19.67 0.19 9.48
N ASP A 483 -19.13 0.72 8.38
CA ASP A 483 -19.75 1.82 7.64
C ASP A 483 -20.96 1.34 6.82
N LEU A 484 -22.16 1.68 7.31
CA LEU A 484 -23.42 1.33 6.66
C LEU A 484 -23.68 2.12 5.37
N GLU A 485 -23.13 3.33 5.22
CA GLU A 485 -23.29 4.12 4.01
C GLU A 485 -22.43 3.54 2.89
N PHE A 486 -21.17 3.21 3.20
CA PHE A 486 -20.29 2.45 2.31
C PHE A 486 -20.96 1.14 1.87
N LEU A 487 -21.46 0.35 2.82
CA LEU A 487 -22.09 -0.94 2.51
C LEU A 487 -23.31 -0.74 1.61
N ARG A 488 -24.17 0.24 1.91
CA ARG A 488 -25.36 0.55 1.10
C ARG A 488 -25.00 0.98 -0.32
N ALA A 489 -23.96 1.80 -0.48
CA ALA A 489 -23.51 2.27 -1.79
C ALA A 489 -22.93 1.13 -2.66
N ASN A 490 -22.26 0.15 -2.05
CA ASN A 490 -21.58 -0.94 -2.75
C ASN A 490 -22.37 -2.26 -2.80
N TYR A 491 -23.45 -2.38 -2.02
CA TYR A 491 -24.32 -3.56 -2.01
C TYR A 491 -24.85 -3.96 -3.41
N PRO A 492 -25.21 -3.04 -4.33
CA PRO A 492 -25.62 -3.43 -5.69
C PRO A 492 -24.57 -4.27 -6.43
N ALA A 493 -23.28 -4.05 -6.20
CA ALA A 493 -22.21 -4.85 -6.80
C ALA A 493 -22.18 -6.28 -6.22
N LEU A 494 -22.23 -6.42 -4.90
CA LEU A 494 -22.37 -7.72 -4.22
C LEU A 494 -23.60 -8.50 -4.72
N ARG A 495 -24.75 -7.82 -4.75
CA ARG A 495 -26.03 -8.37 -5.22
C ARG A 495 -25.95 -8.85 -6.66
N GLY A 496 -25.38 -8.03 -7.55
CA GLY A 496 -25.24 -8.35 -8.97
C GLY A 496 -24.32 -9.53 -9.24
N ALA A 497 -23.20 -9.63 -8.52
CA ALA A 497 -22.30 -10.77 -8.63
C ALA A 497 -23.00 -12.06 -8.15
N ALA A 498 -23.70 -12.01 -7.01
CA ALA A 498 -24.46 -13.17 -6.51
C ALA A 498 -25.56 -13.62 -7.48
N GLN A 499 -26.29 -12.67 -8.09
CA GLN A 499 -27.33 -12.95 -9.08
C GLN A 499 -26.78 -13.70 -10.30
N PHE A 500 -25.59 -13.33 -10.80
CA PHE A 500 -24.96 -14.02 -11.92
C PHE A 500 -24.76 -15.52 -11.64
N PHE A 501 -24.30 -15.89 -10.45
CA PHE A 501 -24.11 -17.30 -10.10
C PHE A 501 -25.41 -18.04 -9.80
N VAL A 502 -26.43 -17.35 -9.25
CA VAL A 502 -27.78 -17.94 -9.14
C VAL A 502 -28.32 -18.34 -10.52
N ASP A 503 -28.05 -17.54 -11.55
CA ASP A 503 -28.54 -17.79 -12.91
C ASP A 503 -27.69 -18.82 -13.69
N THR A 504 -26.40 -18.95 -13.37
CA THR A 504 -25.43 -19.70 -14.20
C THR A 504 -24.97 -21.04 -13.62
N LEU A 505 -25.10 -21.27 -12.31
CA LEU A 505 -24.75 -22.56 -11.72
C LEU A 505 -25.66 -23.66 -12.26
N VAL A 506 -25.06 -24.81 -12.60
CA VAL A 506 -25.77 -25.97 -13.16
C VAL A 506 -25.57 -27.18 -12.26
N ALA A 507 -26.53 -28.11 -12.26
CA ALA A 507 -26.39 -29.36 -11.50
C ALA A 507 -25.35 -30.26 -12.15
N ASP A 508 -24.37 -30.72 -11.37
CA ASP A 508 -23.47 -31.80 -11.74
C ASP A 508 -24.29 -33.10 -11.91
N PRO A 509 -24.30 -33.74 -13.10
CA PRO A 509 -25.16 -34.90 -13.35
C PRO A 509 -24.85 -36.12 -12.47
N SER A 510 -23.62 -36.23 -11.96
CA SER A 510 -23.15 -37.39 -11.21
C SER A 510 -23.38 -37.26 -9.69
N ARG A 511 -23.28 -36.04 -9.16
CA ARG A 511 -23.26 -35.75 -7.72
C ARG A 511 -24.44 -34.89 -7.25
N GLY A 512 -25.13 -34.20 -8.17
CA GLY A 512 -26.30 -33.36 -7.87
C GLY A 512 -26.00 -31.98 -7.27
N TYR A 513 -24.73 -31.64 -7.01
CA TYR A 513 -24.31 -30.32 -6.55
C TYR A 513 -24.49 -29.26 -7.64
N LEU A 514 -24.67 -28.00 -7.25
CA LEU A 514 -24.60 -26.86 -8.17
C LEU A 514 -23.15 -26.43 -8.36
N VAL A 515 -22.68 -26.41 -9.61
CA VAL A 515 -21.28 -26.18 -9.97
C VAL A 515 -21.14 -25.10 -11.03
N THR A 516 -20.01 -24.40 -11.01
CA THR A 516 -19.54 -23.61 -12.15
C THR A 516 -19.19 -24.56 -13.29
N ASN A 517 -19.66 -24.28 -14.51
CA ASN A 517 -19.28 -25.05 -15.70
C ASN A 517 -19.49 -24.19 -16.97
N PRO A 518 -18.43 -23.93 -17.76
CA PRO A 518 -17.02 -24.28 -17.52
C PRO A 518 -16.36 -23.39 -16.45
N SER A 519 -15.21 -23.80 -15.89
CA SER A 519 -14.26 -22.96 -15.11
C SER A 519 -12.88 -23.63 -15.10
N ASN A 520 -11.91 -23.14 -14.33
CA ASN A 520 -10.62 -23.80 -14.07
C ASN A 520 -10.12 -23.56 -12.63
N SER A 521 -9.10 -24.28 -12.19
CA SER A 521 -8.31 -23.89 -11.01
C SER A 521 -7.10 -23.08 -11.50
N PRO A 522 -7.04 -21.75 -11.27
CA PRO A 522 -5.93 -20.94 -11.74
C PRO A 522 -4.60 -21.48 -11.21
N GLU A 523 -3.57 -21.68 -12.01
CA GLU A 523 -3.51 -21.72 -13.47
C GLU A 523 -2.97 -23.10 -13.90
N LEU A 524 -3.60 -24.14 -13.35
CA LEU A 524 -3.06 -25.49 -13.31
C LEU A 524 -3.88 -26.44 -14.19
N PRO A 525 -3.27 -27.02 -15.24
CA PRO A 525 -3.87 -28.12 -15.97
C PRO A 525 -4.08 -29.33 -15.05
N HIS A 526 -5.27 -29.93 -15.08
CA HIS A 526 -5.52 -31.21 -14.40
C HIS A 526 -5.08 -32.40 -15.27
N HIS A 527 -5.08 -32.24 -16.59
CA HIS A 527 -4.64 -33.24 -17.57
C HIS A 527 -3.77 -32.54 -18.63
N ALA A 528 -3.14 -33.32 -19.53
CA ALA A 528 -2.32 -32.77 -20.62
C ALA A 528 -3.12 -31.72 -21.41
N ASP A 529 -2.63 -30.48 -21.37
CA ASP A 529 -3.19 -29.30 -22.02
C ASP A 529 -4.68 -29.04 -21.73
N ALA A 530 -5.20 -29.43 -20.56
CA ALA A 530 -6.58 -29.18 -20.16
C ALA A 530 -6.69 -28.73 -18.70
N SER A 531 -7.22 -27.51 -18.50
CA SER A 531 -7.56 -26.97 -17.18
C SER A 531 -9.07 -26.75 -16.97
N VAL A 532 -9.84 -26.78 -18.06
CA VAL A 532 -11.29 -26.53 -18.02
C VAL A 532 -12.02 -27.71 -17.37
N CYS A 533 -12.71 -27.41 -16.27
CA CYS A 533 -13.43 -28.36 -15.46
C CYS A 533 -14.76 -27.78 -14.95
N ALA A 534 -15.50 -28.58 -14.18
CA ALA A 534 -16.68 -28.14 -13.46
C ALA A 534 -16.40 -28.07 -11.96
N GLY A 535 -16.82 -26.97 -11.33
CA GLY A 535 -16.82 -26.76 -9.88
C GLY A 535 -15.49 -26.98 -9.16
N PRO A 536 -14.35 -26.41 -9.63
CA PRO A 536 -13.09 -26.49 -8.89
C PRO A 536 -13.25 -25.93 -7.46
N THR A 537 -12.44 -26.40 -6.52
CA THR A 537 -12.61 -26.09 -5.10
C THR A 537 -12.54 -24.59 -4.80
N MET A 538 -11.69 -23.85 -5.51
CA MET A 538 -11.57 -22.39 -5.38
C MET A 538 -12.90 -21.68 -5.68
N ASP A 539 -13.57 -22.04 -6.78
CA ASP A 539 -14.86 -21.45 -7.13
C ASP A 539 -15.89 -21.69 -6.03
N ASN A 540 -15.98 -22.92 -5.56
CA ASN A 540 -16.94 -23.27 -4.51
C ASN A 540 -16.67 -22.50 -3.21
N GLN A 541 -15.40 -22.25 -2.89
CA GLN A 541 -15.03 -21.44 -1.72
C GLN A 541 -15.40 -19.96 -1.93
N ILE A 542 -15.03 -19.35 -3.06
CA ILE A 542 -15.37 -17.94 -3.36
C ILE A 542 -16.89 -17.74 -3.39
N LEU A 543 -17.65 -18.67 -3.98
CA LEU A 543 -19.10 -18.56 -4.04
C LEU A 543 -19.78 -18.72 -2.68
N ARG A 544 -19.23 -19.53 -1.77
CA ARG A 544 -19.72 -19.57 -0.38
C ARG A 544 -19.55 -18.20 0.29
N ASP A 545 -18.40 -17.56 0.14
CA ASP A 545 -18.15 -16.23 0.70
C ASP A 545 -19.02 -15.16 0.04
N LEU A 546 -19.18 -15.18 -1.28
CA LEU A 546 -20.05 -14.25 -2.02
C LEU A 546 -21.50 -14.35 -1.57
N PHE A 547 -22.05 -15.57 -1.49
CA PHE A 547 -23.44 -15.77 -1.07
C PHE A 547 -23.65 -15.40 0.39
N ASP A 548 -22.70 -15.73 1.28
CA ASP A 548 -22.76 -15.32 2.68
C ASP A 548 -22.65 -13.81 2.85
N ALA A 549 -21.71 -13.17 2.16
CA ALA A 549 -21.53 -11.73 2.17
C ALA A 549 -22.79 -11.00 1.67
N CYS A 550 -23.33 -11.41 0.51
CA CYS A 550 -24.54 -10.82 -0.05
C CYS A 550 -25.75 -11.04 0.85
N ALA A 551 -25.89 -12.24 1.45
CA ALA A 551 -26.98 -12.53 2.37
C ALA A 551 -26.89 -11.64 3.60
N ARG A 552 -25.75 -11.63 4.28
CA ARG A 552 -25.50 -10.87 5.51
C ARG A 552 -25.63 -9.36 5.29
N ALA A 553 -25.08 -8.84 4.21
CA ALA A 553 -25.23 -7.44 3.83
C ALA A 553 -26.70 -7.07 3.63
N GLY A 554 -27.48 -7.92 2.94
CA GLY A 554 -28.91 -7.69 2.76
C GLY A 554 -29.70 -7.72 4.08
N GLU A 555 -29.28 -8.49 5.09
CA GLU A 555 -29.95 -8.47 6.41
C GLU A 555 -29.60 -7.21 7.19
N VAL A 556 -28.33 -6.81 7.19
CA VAL A 556 -27.85 -5.57 7.80
C VAL A 556 -28.56 -4.35 7.19
N LEU A 557 -28.78 -4.35 5.88
CA LEU A 557 -29.48 -3.28 5.15
C LEU A 557 -31.00 -3.46 5.10
N ALA A 558 -31.53 -4.55 5.66
CA ALA A 558 -32.95 -4.93 5.61
C ALA A 558 -33.57 -4.93 4.18
N THR A 559 -32.86 -5.47 3.19
CA THR A 559 -33.28 -5.55 1.78
C THR A 559 -33.25 -6.99 1.22
N ASP A 560 -33.82 -7.16 0.03
CA ASP A 560 -33.66 -8.34 -0.85
C ASP A 560 -33.98 -9.70 -0.19
N ALA A 561 -35.00 -9.77 0.68
CA ALA A 561 -35.36 -10.98 1.44
C ALA A 561 -35.53 -12.25 0.55
N ASP A 562 -36.17 -12.13 -0.60
CA ASP A 562 -36.36 -13.26 -1.54
C ASP A 562 -35.05 -13.71 -2.17
N LEU A 563 -34.20 -12.76 -2.58
CA LEU A 563 -32.87 -13.10 -3.09
C LEU A 563 -32.02 -13.74 -2.00
N ARG A 564 -32.05 -13.23 -0.76
CA ARG A 564 -31.35 -13.83 0.39
C ARG A 564 -31.76 -15.29 0.61
N THR A 565 -33.04 -15.60 0.51
CA THR A 565 -33.53 -16.99 0.59
C THR A 565 -32.99 -17.84 -0.56
N ARG A 566 -33.05 -17.34 -1.80
CA ARG A 566 -32.55 -18.06 -2.98
C ARG A 566 -31.04 -18.31 -2.93
N ILE A 567 -30.22 -17.32 -2.59
CA ILE A 567 -28.76 -17.47 -2.52
C ILE A 567 -28.35 -18.44 -1.40
N ARG A 568 -29.06 -18.48 -0.26
CA ARG A 568 -28.81 -19.48 0.79
C ARG A 568 -29.12 -20.89 0.29
N ALA A 569 -30.25 -21.08 -0.39
CA ALA A 569 -30.61 -22.38 -0.96
C ALA A 569 -29.63 -22.85 -2.05
N VAL A 570 -29.10 -21.93 -2.87
CA VAL A 570 -28.07 -22.23 -3.86
C VAL A 570 -26.73 -22.56 -3.18
N ARG A 571 -26.32 -21.77 -2.19
CA ARG A 571 -25.09 -21.98 -1.41
C ARG A 571 -25.05 -23.36 -0.78
N ASP A 572 -26.15 -23.82 -0.18
CA ASP A 572 -26.22 -25.13 0.49
C ASP A 572 -26.12 -26.32 -0.47
N ARG A 573 -26.25 -26.07 -1.78
CA ARG A 573 -26.07 -27.07 -2.85
C ARG A 573 -24.69 -27.00 -3.51
N LEU A 574 -23.81 -26.07 -3.11
CA LEU A 574 -22.43 -26.05 -3.58
C LEU A 574 -21.68 -27.30 -3.07
N PRO A 575 -20.72 -27.85 -3.85
CA PRO A 575 -19.90 -28.97 -3.40
C PRO A 575 -19.18 -28.64 -2.09
N PRO A 576 -19.11 -29.55 -1.10
CA PRO A 576 -18.28 -29.37 0.08
C PRO A 576 -16.80 -29.53 -0.27
N MET A 577 -15.91 -28.93 0.54
CA MET A 577 -14.48 -29.25 0.50
C MET A 577 -14.27 -30.72 0.91
N ARG A 578 -13.32 -31.40 0.27
CA ARG A 578 -13.01 -32.81 0.53
C ARG A 578 -11.53 -33.02 0.79
N VAL A 579 -11.24 -33.99 1.63
CA VAL A 579 -9.88 -34.49 1.85
C VAL A 579 -9.62 -35.60 0.84
N GLY A 580 -8.56 -35.44 0.05
CA GLY A 580 -8.14 -36.40 -0.98
C GLY A 580 -7.36 -37.58 -0.41
N SER A 581 -7.06 -38.55 -1.27
CA SER A 581 -6.33 -39.77 -0.91
C SER A 581 -4.92 -39.52 -0.35
N ARG A 582 -4.29 -38.37 -0.68
CA ARG A 582 -2.97 -37.97 -0.13
C ARG A 582 -3.07 -37.12 1.13
N GLY A 583 -4.27 -37.01 1.71
CA GLY A 583 -4.56 -36.20 2.90
C GLY A 583 -4.66 -34.70 2.63
N ASN A 584 -4.59 -34.26 1.37
CA ASN A 584 -4.67 -32.87 0.94
C ASN A 584 -6.12 -32.39 0.82
N ILE A 585 -6.33 -31.07 0.74
CA ILE A 585 -7.60 -30.54 0.19
C ILE A 585 -7.62 -30.86 -1.31
N GLN A 586 -8.72 -31.45 -1.79
CA GLN A 586 -8.89 -31.70 -3.23
C GLN A 586 -9.02 -30.37 -3.98
N GLU A 587 -8.26 -30.22 -5.06
CA GLU A 587 -8.30 -29.02 -5.91
C GLU A 587 -9.50 -29.01 -6.87
N TRP A 588 -9.92 -30.19 -7.30
CA TRP A 588 -11.08 -30.42 -8.17
C TRP A 588 -12.10 -31.33 -7.48
N LEU A 589 -13.30 -31.50 -8.07
CA LEU A 589 -14.34 -32.41 -7.55
C LEU A 589 -13.95 -33.89 -7.59
N ALA A 590 -13.04 -34.23 -8.51
CA ALA A 590 -12.40 -35.52 -8.58
C ALA A 590 -11.06 -35.48 -7.86
N ASP A 591 -10.64 -36.61 -7.31
CA ASP A 591 -9.36 -36.75 -6.60
C ASP A 591 -8.18 -36.87 -7.58
N TRP A 592 -8.03 -35.89 -8.46
CA TRP A 592 -6.94 -35.85 -9.42
C TRP A 592 -5.63 -35.43 -8.73
N VAL A 593 -4.54 -35.95 -9.27
CA VAL A 593 -3.19 -35.49 -8.93
C VAL A 593 -2.85 -34.36 -9.90
N GLU A 594 -2.41 -33.23 -9.35
CA GLU A 594 -1.90 -32.12 -10.15
C GLU A 594 -0.81 -32.53 -11.13
N THR A 595 -0.82 -31.94 -12.32
CA THR A 595 0.23 -32.14 -13.33
C THR A 595 1.55 -31.47 -12.94
N GLU A 596 1.46 -30.44 -12.09
CA GLU A 596 2.59 -29.69 -11.55
C GLU A 596 2.55 -29.72 -10.00
N PRO A 597 3.23 -30.67 -9.35
CA PRO A 597 3.22 -30.81 -7.88
C PRO A 597 3.60 -29.53 -7.13
N ASN A 598 4.55 -28.77 -7.67
CA ASN A 598 5.09 -27.54 -7.08
C ASN A 598 4.49 -26.27 -7.72
N HIS A 599 3.27 -26.36 -8.28
CA HIS A 599 2.63 -25.22 -8.94
C HIS A 599 2.57 -23.99 -8.03
N ARG A 600 2.82 -22.81 -8.62
CA ARG A 600 2.89 -21.53 -7.91
C ARG A 600 1.56 -21.11 -7.26
N HIS A 601 0.43 -21.46 -7.87
CA HIS A 601 -0.89 -21.25 -7.26
C HIS A 601 -1.23 -22.36 -6.26
N VAL A 602 -1.91 -21.94 -5.19
CA VAL A 602 -2.56 -22.84 -4.24
C VAL A 602 -4.04 -22.44 -4.12
N SER A 603 -4.67 -22.26 -5.27
CA SER A 603 -6.01 -21.70 -5.47
C SER A 603 -7.10 -22.36 -4.60
N HIS A 604 -7.04 -23.67 -4.44
CA HIS A 604 -7.96 -24.43 -3.59
C HIS A 604 -7.75 -24.25 -2.08
N LEU A 605 -6.79 -23.41 -1.66
CA LEU A 605 -6.64 -22.93 -0.29
C LEU A 605 -7.09 -21.47 -0.10
N TYR A 606 -7.80 -20.86 -1.06
CA TYR A 606 -8.51 -19.60 -0.83
C TYR A 606 -9.31 -19.63 0.49
N GLY A 607 -9.95 -20.77 0.77
CA GLY A 607 -10.68 -21.05 2.02
C GLY A 607 -9.87 -20.90 3.31
N LEU A 608 -8.53 -21.05 3.26
CA LEU A 608 -7.61 -20.82 4.39
C LEU A 608 -7.17 -19.36 4.47
N HIS A 609 -6.81 -18.78 3.33
CA HIS A 609 -6.47 -17.36 3.19
C HIS A 609 -6.71 -16.90 1.74
N PRO A 610 -7.43 -15.77 1.52
CA PRO A 610 -7.85 -14.78 2.51
C PRO A 610 -9.14 -15.10 3.28
N SER A 611 -9.89 -16.15 2.88
CA SER A 611 -11.16 -16.54 3.52
C SER A 611 -10.97 -17.07 4.96
N ASN A 612 -12.06 -17.50 5.60
CA ASN A 612 -12.11 -18.07 6.94
C ASN A 612 -12.84 -19.43 6.98
N GLN A 613 -12.97 -20.11 5.85
CA GLN A 613 -13.66 -21.40 5.75
C GLN A 613 -12.83 -22.59 6.27
N ILE A 614 -11.49 -22.46 6.29
CA ILE A 614 -10.57 -23.46 6.83
C ILE A 614 -9.87 -22.87 8.05
N THR A 615 -10.23 -23.34 9.24
CA THR A 615 -9.69 -22.83 10.50
C THR A 615 -9.37 -23.98 11.46
N LYS A 616 -8.37 -23.77 12.33
CA LYS A 616 -7.91 -24.75 13.31
C LYS A 616 -9.03 -25.27 14.20
N ARG A 617 -9.90 -24.36 14.63
CA ARG A 617 -10.96 -24.61 15.61
C ARG A 617 -12.30 -24.96 14.96
N GLY A 618 -12.67 -24.29 13.87
CA GLY A 618 -13.96 -24.51 13.20
C GLY A 618 -13.97 -25.73 12.26
N THR A 619 -12.84 -26.04 11.62
CA THR A 619 -12.75 -27.14 10.64
C THR A 619 -11.43 -27.90 10.77
N PRO A 620 -11.16 -28.56 11.92
CA PRO A 620 -9.84 -29.13 12.22
C PRO A 620 -9.36 -30.15 11.18
N GLN A 621 -10.25 -30.96 10.61
CA GLN A 621 -9.89 -31.92 9.56
C GLN A 621 -9.41 -31.22 8.28
N LEU A 622 -10.12 -30.18 7.83
CA LEU A 622 -9.72 -29.40 6.65
C LEU A 622 -8.45 -28.59 6.93
N TYR A 623 -8.26 -28.12 8.16
CA TYR A 623 -7.04 -27.43 8.56
C TYR A 623 -5.80 -28.32 8.46
N GLN A 624 -5.89 -29.58 8.91
CA GLN A 624 -4.79 -30.54 8.72
C GLN A 624 -4.60 -30.88 7.24
N ALA A 625 -5.68 -30.99 6.47
CA ALA A 625 -5.58 -31.24 5.03
C ALA A 625 -4.95 -30.05 4.28
N ALA A 626 -5.21 -28.82 4.71
CA ALA A 626 -4.59 -27.62 4.14
C ALA A 626 -3.10 -27.55 4.45
N ARG A 627 -2.68 -27.90 5.68
CA ARG A 627 -1.26 -28.11 6.02
C ARG A 627 -0.63 -29.13 5.08
N ARG A 628 -1.29 -30.28 4.89
CA ARG A 628 -0.81 -31.33 3.98
C ARG A 628 -0.71 -30.86 2.53
N THR A 629 -1.68 -30.07 2.04
CA THR A 629 -1.61 -29.43 0.72
C THR A 629 -0.35 -28.58 0.58
N LEU A 630 -0.04 -27.72 1.56
CA LEU A 630 1.15 -26.85 1.51
C LEU A 630 2.45 -27.64 1.56
N GLU A 631 2.50 -28.72 2.35
CA GLU A 631 3.65 -29.63 2.38
C GLU A 631 3.89 -30.29 1.02
N LEU A 632 2.82 -30.67 0.30
CA LEU A 632 2.91 -31.23 -1.04
C LEU A 632 3.33 -30.19 -2.08
N ARG A 633 2.80 -28.96 -1.99
CA ARG A 633 3.18 -27.83 -2.88
C ARG A 633 4.61 -27.36 -2.68
N GLY A 634 5.14 -27.51 -1.46
CA GLY A 634 6.47 -27.04 -1.09
C GLY A 634 6.56 -25.53 -0.86
N ASP A 635 7.76 -25.08 -0.51
CA ASP A 635 8.05 -23.72 -0.04
C ASP A 635 8.64 -22.78 -1.09
N ASP A 636 8.82 -23.23 -2.34
CA ASP A 636 9.34 -22.36 -3.40
C ASP A 636 8.19 -21.78 -4.24
N GLY A 637 8.50 -20.81 -5.09
CA GLY A 637 7.53 -20.15 -5.96
C GLY A 637 8.02 -18.78 -6.37
N THR A 638 7.17 -18.06 -7.09
CA THR A 638 7.33 -16.63 -7.41
C THR A 638 7.21 -15.78 -6.14
N GLY A 639 7.59 -14.49 -6.21
CA GLY A 639 7.44 -13.55 -5.08
C GLY A 639 6.05 -13.56 -4.43
N TRP A 640 5.00 -13.35 -5.21
CA TRP A 640 3.61 -13.48 -4.74
C TRP A 640 3.23 -14.85 -4.18
N SER A 641 3.78 -15.95 -4.73
CA SER A 641 3.48 -17.31 -4.26
C SER A 641 4.07 -17.54 -2.87
N LEU A 642 5.33 -17.13 -2.66
CA LEU A 642 5.98 -17.11 -1.36
C LEU A 642 5.18 -16.24 -0.38
N ALA A 643 4.80 -15.02 -0.79
CA ALA A 643 4.03 -14.10 0.04
C ALA A 643 2.66 -14.68 0.45
N TRP A 644 1.94 -15.35 -0.45
CA TRP A 644 0.70 -16.04 -0.10
C TRP A 644 0.95 -17.19 0.89
N LYS A 645 2.04 -17.95 0.71
CA LYS A 645 2.43 -19.02 1.64
C LYS A 645 2.79 -18.48 3.02
N ILE A 646 3.38 -17.28 3.15
CA ILE A 646 3.57 -16.63 4.46
C ILE A 646 2.21 -16.49 5.17
N ASN A 647 1.19 -15.97 4.48
CA ASN A 647 -0.16 -15.80 5.03
C ASN A 647 -0.82 -17.16 5.36
N PHE A 648 -0.66 -18.16 4.50
CA PHE A 648 -1.19 -19.51 4.78
C PHE A 648 -0.59 -20.11 6.04
N TRP A 649 0.74 -20.06 6.20
CA TRP A 649 1.39 -20.62 7.38
C TRP A 649 1.13 -19.80 8.65
N ALA A 650 0.93 -18.48 8.52
CA ALA A 650 0.42 -17.65 9.62
C ALA A 650 -0.99 -18.08 10.06
N ARG A 651 -1.92 -18.34 9.12
CA ARG A 651 -3.26 -18.90 9.40
C ARG A 651 -3.22 -20.33 9.94
N LEU A 652 -2.17 -21.08 9.61
CA LEU A 652 -1.87 -22.36 10.24
C LEU A 652 -1.21 -22.22 11.62
N GLU A 653 -1.09 -21.02 12.18
CA GLU A 653 -0.47 -20.78 13.50
C GLU A 653 0.94 -21.41 13.59
N ASP A 654 1.67 -21.46 12.47
CA ASP A 654 3.01 -22.04 12.36
C ASP A 654 4.04 -20.93 12.13
N ALA A 655 4.42 -20.31 13.25
CA ALA A 655 5.33 -19.16 13.25
C ALA A 655 6.68 -19.47 12.58
N ALA A 656 7.22 -20.66 12.82
CA ALA A 656 8.50 -21.08 12.28
C ALA A 656 8.47 -21.19 10.75
N ARG A 657 7.42 -21.81 10.20
CA ARG A 657 7.28 -21.99 8.76
C ARG A 657 6.95 -20.67 8.05
N ALA A 658 6.09 -19.85 8.64
CA ALA A 658 5.78 -18.53 8.11
C ALA A 658 7.03 -17.62 8.08
N HIS A 659 7.84 -17.61 9.14
CA HIS A 659 9.08 -16.84 9.18
C HIS A 659 10.15 -17.40 8.20
N LYS A 660 10.25 -18.71 8.05
CA LYS A 660 11.13 -19.32 7.03
C LYS A 660 10.79 -18.78 5.62
N LEU A 661 9.51 -18.77 5.25
CA LEU A 661 9.08 -18.27 3.94
C LEU A 661 9.29 -16.77 3.76
N PHE A 662 9.16 -15.98 4.82
CA PHE A 662 9.60 -14.59 4.80
C PHE A 662 11.09 -14.49 4.43
N ARG A 663 11.96 -15.31 5.04
CA ARG A 663 13.39 -15.32 4.69
C ARG A 663 13.64 -15.82 3.26
N ASP A 664 12.83 -16.76 2.77
CA ASP A 664 12.91 -17.25 1.38
C ASP A 664 12.47 -16.20 0.35
N LEU A 665 11.60 -15.26 0.75
CA LEU A 665 11.24 -14.08 -0.06
C LEU A 665 12.38 -13.05 -0.11
N VAL A 666 13.13 -12.88 0.98
CA VAL A 666 14.26 -11.95 1.06
C VAL A 666 15.53 -12.60 0.50
N ARG A 667 15.52 -12.83 -0.82
CA ARG A 667 16.67 -13.30 -1.60
C ARG A 667 16.83 -12.43 -2.84
N THR A 668 18.03 -12.31 -3.38
CA THR A 668 18.30 -11.44 -4.54
C THR A 668 17.57 -11.86 -5.82
N ASP A 669 17.07 -13.10 -5.89
CA ASP A 669 16.24 -13.62 -6.99
C ASP A 669 14.73 -13.44 -6.77
N ARG A 670 14.33 -12.89 -5.61
CA ARG A 670 12.93 -12.66 -5.19
C ARG A 670 12.67 -11.24 -4.69
N LEU A 671 13.70 -10.50 -4.33
CA LEU A 671 13.61 -9.13 -3.85
C LEU A 671 14.75 -8.31 -4.46
N ALA A 672 14.38 -7.26 -5.20
CA ALA A 672 15.30 -6.35 -5.85
C ALA A 672 16.09 -5.48 -4.85
N PRO A 673 17.22 -4.86 -5.26
CA PRO A 673 17.98 -3.95 -4.41
C PRO A 673 17.17 -2.80 -3.80
N ASN A 674 16.13 -2.32 -4.49
CA ASN A 674 15.17 -1.32 -4.00
C ASN A 674 14.00 -1.90 -3.20
N MET A 675 14.09 -3.16 -2.77
CA MET A 675 13.06 -3.94 -2.06
C MET A 675 11.78 -4.24 -2.86
N PHE A 676 11.73 -4.01 -4.17
CA PHE A 676 10.63 -4.51 -4.99
C PHE A 676 10.61 -6.04 -5.04
N ASP A 677 9.42 -6.61 -4.87
CA ASP A 677 9.19 -8.04 -5.04
C ASP A 677 9.41 -8.46 -6.50
N LEU A 678 9.96 -9.65 -6.67
CA LEU A 678 10.26 -10.21 -7.98
C LEU A 678 9.49 -11.51 -8.16
N HIS A 679 8.64 -11.52 -9.18
CA HIS A 679 8.10 -12.75 -9.73
C HIS A 679 9.22 -13.75 -10.10
N PRO A 680 10.34 -13.37 -10.79
CA PRO A 680 10.64 -12.15 -11.58
C PRO A 680 9.87 -12.07 -12.91
N PRO A 681 9.71 -10.87 -13.51
CA PRO A 681 10.29 -9.56 -13.12
C PRO A 681 9.53 -8.88 -11.95
N PHE A 682 9.75 -7.58 -11.72
CA PHE A 682 9.03 -6.81 -10.69
C PHE A 682 7.51 -6.98 -10.79
N GLN A 683 6.92 -7.45 -9.71
CA GLN A 683 5.49 -7.50 -9.45
C GLN A 683 5.28 -7.05 -8.00
N ILE A 684 4.35 -6.13 -7.75
CA ILE A 684 4.21 -5.49 -6.44
C ILE A 684 3.43 -6.35 -5.43
N ASP A 685 2.66 -7.30 -5.94
CA ASP A 685 1.78 -8.19 -5.16
C ASP A 685 2.53 -8.88 -4.01
N GLY A 686 3.75 -9.40 -4.23
CA GLY A 686 4.54 -10.02 -3.16
C GLY A 686 4.96 -9.05 -2.04
N ASN A 687 5.17 -7.75 -2.32
CA ASN A 687 5.42 -6.75 -1.26
C ASN A 687 4.20 -6.60 -0.33
N PHE A 688 3.01 -6.51 -0.94
CA PHE A 688 1.76 -6.37 -0.20
C PHE A 688 1.39 -7.67 0.54
N GLY A 689 1.58 -8.82 -0.11
CA GLY A 689 1.38 -10.13 0.49
C GLY A 689 2.30 -10.38 1.69
N ALA A 690 3.58 -9.97 1.61
CA ALA A 690 4.52 -10.08 2.74
C ALA A 690 4.10 -9.21 3.93
N THR A 691 3.63 -7.98 3.65
CA THR A 691 3.10 -7.05 4.67
C THR A 691 1.87 -7.65 5.36
N SER A 692 0.94 -8.22 4.58
CA SER A 692 -0.21 -8.97 5.10
C SER A 692 0.23 -10.17 5.94
N GLY A 693 1.22 -10.92 5.48
CA GLY A 693 1.71 -12.12 6.17
C GLY A 693 2.32 -11.81 7.53
N ILE A 694 3.11 -10.73 7.63
CA ILE A 694 3.63 -10.24 8.91
C ILE A 694 2.49 -9.76 9.82
N ALA A 695 1.49 -9.05 9.28
CA ALA A 695 0.32 -8.66 10.06
C ALA A 695 -0.44 -9.89 10.60
N GLU A 696 -0.67 -10.91 9.76
CA GLU A 696 -1.38 -12.15 10.11
C GLU A 696 -0.61 -13.04 11.10
N MET A 697 0.73 -12.90 11.20
CA MET A 697 1.52 -13.52 12.29
C MET A 697 1.25 -12.86 13.64
N LEU A 698 0.94 -11.56 13.65
CA LEU A 698 0.78 -10.74 14.86
C LEU A 698 -0.70 -10.58 15.28
N LEU A 699 -1.63 -10.48 14.33
CA LEU A 699 -3.05 -10.27 14.57
C LEU A 699 -3.90 -11.01 13.54
N GLN A 700 -4.83 -11.82 14.03
CA GLN A 700 -5.88 -12.46 13.25
C GLN A 700 -7.25 -12.00 13.74
N SER A 701 -8.18 -11.70 12.83
CA SER A 701 -9.54 -11.24 13.20
C SER A 701 -10.68 -11.88 12.40
N HIS A 702 -10.39 -12.96 11.67
CA HIS A 702 -11.27 -13.53 10.65
C HIS A 702 -12.38 -14.45 11.20
N ASN A 703 -12.35 -14.83 12.49
CA ASN A 703 -13.29 -15.79 13.10
C ASN A 703 -14.17 -15.19 14.21
N ALA A 704 -14.59 -13.93 14.04
CA ALA A 704 -15.37 -13.19 15.05
C ALA A 704 -14.70 -13.11 16.44
N GLU A 705 -13.36 -13.18 16.46
CA GLU A 705 -12.50 -12.99 17.62
C GLU A 705 -11.21 -12.28 17.18
N LEU A 706 -10.60 -11.50 18.08
CA LEU A 706 -9.24 -10.99 17.93
C LEU A 706 -8.27 -12.03 18.49
N HIS A 707 -7.53 -12.71 17.62
CA HIS A 707 -6.47 -13.63 18.00
C HIS A 707 -5.13 -12.90 17.96
N LEU A 708 -4.55 -12.69 19.14
CA LEU A 708 -3.40 -11.82 19.39
C LEU A 708 -2.12 -12.65 19.48
N LEU A 709 -1.12 -12.29 18.69
CA LEU A 709 0.14 -13.02 18.49
C LEU A 709 -0.04 -14.50 18.11
N PRO A 710 -0.89 -14.82 17.10
CA PRO A 710 -1.24 -16.19 16.75
C PRO A 710 -0.07 -17.02 16.21
N ALA A 711 0.94 -16.38 15.61
CA ALA A 711 2.09 -17.04 15.00
C ALA A 711 3.38 -16.21 15.14
N LEU A 712 3.67 -15.72 16.36
CA LEU A 712 4.87 -14.94 16.66
C LEU A 712 6.17 -15.78 16.47
N PRO A 713 7.07 -15.40 15.55
CA PRO A 713 8.35 -16.10 15.34
C PRO A 713 9.31 -15.97 16.52
N ASP A 714 10.04 -17.05 16.83
CA ASP A 714 11.12 -17.03 17.83
C ASP A 714 12.25 -16.04 17.49
N ALA A 715 12.38 -15.68 16.21
CA ALA A 715 13.32 -14.67 15.74
C ALA A 715 12.98 -13.24 16.20
N TRP A 716 11.75 -13.01 16.71
CA TRP A 716 11.27 -11.72 17.24
C TRP A 716 10.99 -11.82 18.75
N PRO A 717 12.01 -12.09 19.58
CA PRO A 717 11.82 -12.37 20.99
C PRO A 717 11.28 -11.17 21.78
N THR A 718 11.59 -9.95 21.35
CA THR A 718 11.09 -8.72 21.95
C THR A 718 10.62 -7.80 20.83
N GLY A 719 9.46 -7.20 21.02
CA GLY A 719 8.92 -6.30 20.01
C GLY A 719 7.63 -5.62 20.44
N ARG A 720 7.20 -4.70 19.60
CA ARG A 720 5.98 -3.94 19.76
C ARG A 720 5.37 -3.64 18.40
N VAL A 721 4.05 -3.72 18.32
CA VAL A 721 3.29 -3.17 17.20
C VAL A 721 2.15 -2.31 17.75
N THR A 722 1.87 -1.20 17.09
CA THR A 722 0.74 -0.33 17.47
C THR A 722 -0.12 -0.04 16.25
N GLY A 723 -1.44 0.08 16.47
CA GLY A 723 -2.35 0.63 15.48
C GLY A 723 -2.87 -0.32 14.39
N LEU A 724 -2.59 -1.63 14.49
CA LEU A 724 -3.21 -2.63 13.58
C LEU A 724 -4.73 -2.61 13.73
N ARG A 725 -5.46 -3.03 12.69
CA ARG A 725 -6.92 -3.09 12.72
C ARG A 725 -7.40 -4.53 12.79
N GLY A 726 -8.46 -4.75 13.55
CA GLY A 726 -9.22 -5.99 13.57
C GLY A 726 -10.66 -5.80 13.10
N ARG A 727 -11.22 -6.81 12.42
CA ARG A 727 -12.65 -6.88 12.12
C ARG A 727 -13.46 -6.70 13.40
N GLY A 728 -14.55 -5.94 13.32
CA GLY A 728 -15.31 -5.46 14.48
C GLY A 728 -15.01 -4.02 14.88
N GLY A 729 -14.06 -3.35 14.20
CA GLY A 729 -13.75 -1.94 14.43
C GLY A 729 -12.83 -1.78 15.63
N TYR A 730 -11.74 -2.53 15.63
CA TYR A 730 -10.76 -2.50 16.70
C TYR A 730 -9.43 -1.95 16.20
N THR A 731 -8.83 -1.06 16.97
CA THR A 731 -7.42 -0.70 16.82
C THR A 731 -6.62 -1.40 17.92
N VAL A 732 -5.62 -2.19 17.52
CA VAL A 732 -4.91 -3.13 18.38
C VAL A 732 -3.43 -2.77 18.43
N SER A 733 -2.90 -2.68 19.64
CA SER A 733 -1.48 -2.53 19.95
C SER A 733 -1.04 -3.65 20.89
N MET A 734 0.19 -4.12 20.73
CA MET A 734 0.72 -5.27 21.46
C MET A 734 2.19 -5.05 21.74
N ALA A 735 2.65 -5.45 22.92
CA ALA A 735 4.07 -5.49 23.27
C ALA A 735 4.40 -6.85 23.89
N TRP A 736 5.60 -7.36 23.60
CA TRP A 736 6.06 -8.65 24.09
C TRP A 736 7.56 -8.66 24.36
N THR A 737 7.96 -9.52 25.30
CA THR A 737 9.34 -9.76 25.69
C THR A 737 9.54 -11.26 25.89
N SER A 738 10.70 -11.77 25.47
CA SER A 738 11.04 -13.19 25.52
C SER A 738 9.97 -14.11 24.90
N GLY A 739 9.39 -13.69 23.77
CA GLY A 739 8.35 -14.42 23.03
C GLY A 739 6.99 -14.48 23.72
N ARG A 740 6.75 -13.64 24.74
CA ARG A 740 5.51 -13.63 25.51
C ARG A 740 4.92 -12.23 25.59
N ALA A 741 3.61 -12.11 25.38
CA ALA A 741 2.90 -10.85 25.53
C ALA A 741 3.11 -10.25 26.93
N ASP A 742 3.48 -8.98 26.97
CA ASP A 742 3.49 -8.17 28.18
C ASP A 742 2.15 -7.45 28.32
N GLU A 743 1.62 -6.93 27.21
CA GLU A 743 0.33 -6.27 27.14
C GLU A 743 -0.32 -6.29 25.75
N PHE A 744 -1.63 -6.12 25.77
CA PHE A 744 -2.49 -5.80 24.63
C PHE A 744 -3.30 -4.56 24.97
N VAL A 745 -3.38 -3.62 24.02
CA VAL A 745 -4.20 -2.40 24.11
C VAL A 745 -5.16 -2.38 22.93
N ILE A 746 -6.46 -2.31 23.22
CA ILE A 746 -7.53 -2.46 22.23
C ILE A 746 -8.47 -1.28 22.37
N ARG A 747 -8.50 -0.43 21.35
CA ARG A 747 -9.51 0.63 21.21
C ARG A 747 -10.66 0.12 20.36
N ALA A 748 -11.88 0.25 20.84
CA ALA A 748 -13.08 -0.12 20.11
C ALA A 748 -13.71 1.13 19.46
N ASP A 749 -14.10 1.04 18.20
CA ASP A 749 -14.82 2.11 17.49
C ASP A 749 -16.33 2.01 17.72
N ARG A 750 -16.81 0.84 18.21
CA ARG A 750 -18.22 0.48 18.31
C ARG A 750 -18.49 -0.24 19.63
N ASP A 751 -19.72 -0.10 20.11
CA ASP A 751 -20.22 -0.91 21.22
C ASP A 751 -20.41 -2.37 20.78
N GLY A 752 -20.20 -3.31 21.71
CA GLY A 752 -20.55 -4.71 21.46
C GLY A 752 -19.69 -5.72 22.23
N PRO A 753 -19.91 -7.03 22.00
CA PRO A 753 -19.05 -8.05 22.57
C PRO A 753 -17.71 -8.12 21.83
N ALA A 754 -16.61 -8.09 22.57
CA ALA A 754 -15.28 -8.41 22.08
C ALA A 754 -14.84 -9.78 22.61
N ARG A 755 -14.39 -10.66 21.70
CA ARG A 755 -13.75 -11.93 22.04
C ARG A 755 -12.26 -11.82 21.74
N LEU A 756 -11.43 -12.00 22.76
CA LEU A 756 -9.98 -11.90 22.69
C LEU A 756 -9.38 -13.28 22.95
N ARG A 757 -8.56 -13.77 22.01
CA ARG A 757 -7.81 -15.01 22.16
C ARG A 757 -6.32 -14.71 22.23
N ALA A 758 -5.66 -15.24 23.25
CA ALA A 758 -4.21 -15.12 23.40
C ALA A 758 -3.69 -16.09 24.47
N ARG A 759 -2.42 -16.51 24.33
CA ARG A 759 -1.71 -17.27 25.37
C ARG A 759 -1.72 -16.56 26.73
N LEU A 760 -1.63 -15.22 26.74
CA LEU A 760 -1.68 -14.41 27.97
C LEU A 760 -2.88 -14.77 28.86
N PHE A 761 -4.03 -15.07 28.26
CA PHE A 761 -5.26 -15.36 29.01
C PHE A 761 -5.27 -16.74 29.68
N SER A 762 -4.32 -17.62 29.32
CA SER A 762 -4.06 -18.88 30.03
C SER A 762 -3.13 -18.71 31.25
N GLU A 763 -2.55 -17.51 31.43
CA GLU A 763 -1.63 -17.16 32.51
C GLU A 763 -2.29 -16.16 33.47
N SER A 764 -1.52 -15.57 34.39
CA SER A 764 -2.00 -14.46 35.23
C SER A 764 -2.02 -13.15 34.45
N TRP A 765 -3.13 -12.43 34.46
CA TRP A 765 -3.32 -11.15 33.77
C TRP A 765 -4.22 -10.18 34.54
N THR A 766 -4.22 -8.93 34.12
CA THR A 766 -5.09 -7.84 34.60
C THR A 766 -5.76 -7.17 33.40
N LEU A 767 -6.97 -6.63 33.59
CA LEU A 767 -7.70 -5.87 32.57
C LEU A 767 -8.22 -4.56 33.16
N VAL A 768 -7.96 -3.46 32.46
CA VAL A 768 -8.41 -2.12 32.85
C VAL A 768 -8.95 -1.41 31.61
N ASP A 769 -10.07 -0.72 31.73
CA ASP A 769 -10.51 0.30 30.77
C ASP A 769 -9.71 1.58 31.07
N LEU A 770 -8.76 1.91 30.19
CA LEU A 770 -7.89 3.07 30.35
C LEU A 770 -8.64 4.41 30.23
N THR A 771 -9.88 4.38 29.73
CA THR A 771 -10.69 5.58 29.48
C THR A 771 -11.31 6.11 30.77
N ASP A 772 -11.75 5.22 31.66
CA ASP A 772 -12.42 5.57 32.92
C ASP A 772 -11.84 4.86 34.15
N SER A 773 -10.73 4.14 33.98
CA SER A 773 -10.03 3.38 35.03
C SER A 773 -10.85 2.24 35.66
N SER A 774 -11.95 1.82 35.04
CA SER A 774 -12.75 0.70 35.54
C SER A 774 -12.12 -0.66 35.19
N THR A 775 -12.55 -1.72 35.89
CA THR A 775 -12.25 -3.11 35.53
C THR A 775 -13.48 -3.71 34.87
N PRO A 776 -13.49 -3.91 33.54
CA PRO A 776 -14.62 -4.51 32.84
C PRO A 776 -14.92 -5.92 33.36
N ALA A 777 -16.20 -6.26 33.44
CA ALA A 777 -16.61 -7.64 33.68
C ALA A 777 -16.23 -8.52 32.48
N THR A 778 -15.69 -9.70 32.76
CA THR A 778 -15.25 -10.66 31.74
C THR A 778 -15.84 -12.04 31.97
N THR A 779 -16.08 -12.77 30.89
CA THR A 779 -16.28 -14.23 30.91
C THR A 779 -15.11 -14.93 30.24
N ARG A 780 -14.90 -16.22 30.56
CA ARG A 780 -13.85 -17.06 29.97
C ARG A 780 -14.47 -18.28 29.28
N PRO A 781 -14.86 -18.14 28.00
CA PRO A 781 -15.45 -19.26 27.24
C PRO A 781 -14.49 -20.45 27.07
N GLU A 782 -13.18 -20.18 27.00
CA GLU A 782 -12.10 -21.15 26.88
C GLU A 782 -10.91 -20.69 27.75
N SER A 783 -9.91 -21.55 27.97
CA SER A 783 -8.76 -21.22 28.83
C SER A 783 -7.94 -20.02 28.34
N ASP A 784 -7.86 -19.84 27.03
CA ASP A 784 -7.11 -18.79 26.33
C ASP A 784 -8.02 -17.71 25.71
N VAL A 785 -9.33 -17.70 26.05
CA VAL A 785 -10.30 -16.73 25.51
C VAL A 785 -10.93 -15.92 26.63
N VAL A 786 -10.96 -14.62 26.44
CA VAL A 786 -11.69 -13.66 27.27
C VAL A 786 -12.76 -12.99 26.43
N GLN A 787 -13.96 -12.84 26.99
CA GLN A 787 -15.03 -12.06 26.39
C GLN A 787 -15.45 -10.93 27.33
N LEU A 788 -15.61 -9.73 26.77
CA LEU A 788 -16.04 -8.52 27.48
C LEU A 788 -17.00 -7.70 26.61
N ALA A 789 -17.80 -6.84 27.23
CA ALA A 789 -18.52 -5.80 26.53
C ALA A 789 -17.61 -4.58 26.38
N VAL A 790 -17.39 -4.14 25.14
CA VAL A 790 -16.63 -2.93 24.82
C VAL A 790 -17.58 -1.77 24.52
N ARG A 791 -17.09 -0.55 24.75
CA ARG A 791 -17.76 0.70 24.44
C ARG A 791 -17.02 1.46 23.33
N ALA A 792 -17.77 2.09 22.45
CA ALA A 792 -17.23 2.93 21.39
C ALA A 792 -16.37 4.05 21.97
N GLY A 793 -15.16 4.24 21.42
CA GLY A 793 -14.20 5.23 21.86
C GLY A 793 -13.40 4.85 23.12
N HIS A 794 -13.70 3.71 23.77
CA HIS A 794 -12.96 3.23 24.92
C HIS A 794 -11.72 2.42 24.53
N THR A 795 -10.71 2.46 25.39
CA THR A 795 -9.44 1.74 25.24
C THR A 795 -9.23 0.78 26.40
N TYR A 796 -9.08 -0.50 26.09
CA TYR A 796 -8.91 -1.58 27.08
C TYR A 796 -7.48 -2.10 27.06
N ARG A 797 -6.89 -2.28 28.25
CA ARG A 797 -5.54 -2.84 28.41
C ARG A 797 -5.61 -4.16 29.16
N ALA A 798 -5.20 -5.23 28.51
CA ALA A 798 -4.93 -6.53 29.13
C ALA A 798 -3.41 -6.70 29.30
N ALA A 799 -2.91 -7.01 30.49
CA ALA A 799 -1.47 -7.09 30.73
C ALA A 799 -1.07 -8.12 31.80
N ARG A 800 0.15 -8.63 31.71
CA ARG A 800 0.75 -9.44 32.78
C ARG A 800 0.91 -8.60 34.07
N PRO A 801 0.70 -9.17 35.27
CA PRO A 801 0.99 -8.46 36.51
C PRO A 801 2.42 -7.91 36.53
N GLY A 802 2.57 -6.64 36.91
CA GLY A 802 3.86 -5.95 36.96
C GLY A 802 4.41 -5.46 35.61
N ALA A 803 3.72 -5.69 34.49
CA ALA A 803 4.12 -5.10 33.21
C ALA A 803 3.93 -3.58 33.22
N THR A 804 5.02 -2.84 33.04
CA THR A 804 5.00 -1.38 32.87
C THR A 804 4.11 -1.03 31.68
N PRO A 805 3.16 -0.10 31.82
CA PRO A 805 2.39 0.38 30.67
C PRO A 805 3.33 0.89 29.59
N THR A 806 3.22 0.36 28.38
CA THR A 806 3.92 1.00 27.26
C THR A 806 3.24 2.36 27.05
N PRO A 807 4.00 3.45 26.83
CA PRO A 807 3.40 4.72 26.45
C PRO A 807 2.47 4.48 25.27
N THR A 808 1.18 4.73 25.50
CA THR A 808 0.17 4.56 24.48
C THR A 808 0.54 5.51 23.36
N VAL A 809 0.77 5.00 22.15
CA VAL A 809 0.67 5.85 20.96
C VAL A 809 -0.80 6.24 20.92
N THR A 810 -1.10 7.43 21.45
CA THR A 810 -2.39 8.06 21.25
C THR A 810 -2.51 8.20 19.74
N THR A 811 -3.17 7.25 19.09
CA THR A 811 -3.76 7.50 17.79
C THR A 811 -4.78 8.58 18.10
N THR A 812 -4.36 9.84 17.90
CA THR A 812 -5.25 10.98 17.94
C THR A 812 -6.42 10.59 17.04
N ALA A 813 -7.62 10.48 17.63
CA ALA A 813 -8.84 10.60 16.86
C ALA A 813 -8.63 11.78 15.89
N PRO A 814 -9.09 11.70 14.62
CA PRO A 814 -8.92 12.80 13.68
C PRO A 814 -9.28 14.08 14.41
N ALA A 815 -8.28 14.97 14.55
CA ALA A 815 -8.40 16.09 15.45
C ALA A 815 -9.68 16.84 15.07
N ALA A 816 -10.52 17.14 16.06
CA ALA A 816 -11.81 17.82 15.81
C ALA A 816 -11.61 19.14 15.05
N ALA A 817 -10.42 19.74 15.15
CA ALA A 817 -9.85 20.64 14.16
C ALA A 817 -8.31 20.55 14.13
N THR A 818 -7.70 20.98 13.03
CA THR A 818 -6.26 21.21 12.91
C THR A 818 -5.96 22.71 12.87
N ALA A 819 -4.73 23.10 13.26
CA ALA A 819 -4.24 24.46 13.10
C ALA A 819 -2.87 24.46 12.41
N THR A 820 -2.67 25.33 11.42
CA THR A 820 -1.39 25.51 10.72
C THR A 820 -0.88 26.93 10.90
N TYR A 821 0.36 27.06 11.34
CA TYR A 821 1.03 28.33 11.61
C TYR A 821 2.00 28.70 10.47
N ALA A 822 1.95 29.94 9.99
CA ALA A 822 2.92 30.46 9.04
C ALA A 822 3.35 31.89 9.41
N VAL A 823 4.66 32.15 9.38
CA VAL A 823 5.18 33.53 9.39
C VAL A 823 4.98 34.10 7.98
N THR A 824 4.20 35.17 7.87
CA THR A 824 3.85 35.78 6.57
C THR A 824 4.72 37.00 6.23
N SER A 825 5.32 37.64 7.24
CA SER A 825 6.27 38.75 7.08
C SER A 825 7.17 38.88 8.31
N SER A 826 8.39 39.40 8.15
CA SER A 826 9.31 39.66 9.26
C SER A 826 10.15 40.92 9.02
N TRP A 827 10.53 41.60 10.10
CA TRP A 827 11.39 42.79 10.11
C TRP A 827 12.27 42.81 11.36
N SER A 828 13.18 43.77 11.45
CA SER A 828 14.05 43.92 12.62
C SER A 828 13.21 44.16 13.88
N GLY A 829 13.24 43.22 14.82
CA GLY A 829 12.53 43.30 16.10
C GLY A 829 11.07 42.83 16.09
N GLY A 830 10.52 42.34 14.97
CA GLY A 830 9.14 41.86 14.94
C GLY A 830 8.75 41.06 13.69
N PHE A 831 7.58 40.44 13.75
CA PHE A 831 7.06 39.66 12.64
C PHE A 831 5.54 39.59 12.66
N GLN A 832 4.98 39.20 11.51
CA GLN A 832 3.58 38.87 11.34
C GLN A 832 3.42 37.38 11.05
N ALA A 833 2.43 36.76 11.68
CA ALA A 833 2.06 35.37 11.42
C ALA A 833 0.56 35.23 11.19
N GLU A 834 0.19 34.19 10.44
CA GLU A 834 -1.19 33.75 10.22
C GLU A 834 -1.32 32.29 10.67
N VAL A 835 -2.46 31.98 11.30
CA VAL A 835 -2.84 30.65 11.73
C VAL A 835 -4.18 30.28 11.10
N VAL A 836 -4.21 29.18 10.36
CA VAL A 836 -5.43 28.64 9.73
C VAL A 836 -5.97 27.51 10.59
N VAL A 837 -7.23 27.59 10.99
CA VAL A 837 -7.95 26.56 11.73
C VAL A 837 -8.91 25.84 10.77
N THR A 838 -8.85 24.52 10.70
CA THR A 838 -9.70 23.70 9.83
C THR A 838 -10.45 22.66 10.65
N ALA A 839 -11.78 22.67 10.58
CA ALA A 839 -12.61 21.65 11.23
C ALA A 839 -12.35 20.28 10.63
N GLY A 840 -12.35 19.25 11.48
CA GLY A 840 -12.24 17.86 11.07
C GLY A 840 -13.53 17.34 10.40
N PRO A 841 -13.84 16.04 10.51
CA PRO A 841 -15.02 15.45 9.89
C PRO A 841 -16.36 15.88 10.51
N ALA A 842 -16.35 16.62 11.63
CA ALA A 842 -17.52 17.17 12.28
C ALA A 842 -17.50 18.69 12.29
N ALA A 843 -18.67 19.32 12.25
CA ALA A 843 -18.80 20.75 12.47
C ALA A 843 -18.40 21.11 13.91
N ILE A 844 -17.79 22.27 14.10
CA ILE A 844 -17.36 22.79 15.40
C ILE A 844 -18.04 24.13 15.68
N SER A 845 -18.26 24.44 16.96
CA SER A 845 -18.95 25.67 17.40
C SER A 845 -17.99 26.74 17.95
N GLY A 846 -16.75 26.35 18.21
CA GLY A 846 -15.67 27.24 18.63
C GLY A 846 -14.32 26.53 18.57
N TRP A 847 -13.25 27.30 18.62
CA TRP A 847 -11.88 26.79 18.59
C TRP A 847 -10.94 27.63 19.46
N THR A 848 -9.95 26.96 20.03
CA THR A 848 -8.82 27.57 20.73
C THR A 848 -7.53 26.91 20.27
N VAL A 849 -6.60 27.73 19.78
CA VAL A 849 -5.29 27.31 19.32
C VAL A 849 -4.24 27.70 20.35
N THR A 850 -3.35 26.77 20.71
CA THR A 850 -2.29 26.97 21.69
C THR A 850 -0.92 26.60 21.14
N TRP A 851 0.11 27.36 21.50
CA TRP A 851 1.50 27.05 21.19
C TRP A 851 2.46 27.65 22.22
N THR A 852 3.73 27.25 22.17
CA THR A 852 4.81 27.82 22.97
C THR A 852 5.83 28.48 22.06
N PHE A 853 6.11 29.76 22.29
CA PHE A 853 7.14 30.51 21.59
C PHE A 853 8.55 30.07 22.03
N PRO A 854 9.47 29.80 21.10
CA PRO A 854 10.76 29.22 21.44
C PRO A 854 11.77 30.23 22.04
N ASP A 855 11.70 31.51 21.68
CA ASP A 855 12.77 32.50 21.90
C ASP A 855 12.26 33.90 22.29
N GLY A 856 11.50 33.99 23.39
CA GLY A 856 11.13 35.27 24.02
C GLY A 856 10.17 36.17 23.19
N GLN A 857 9.48 35.61 22.20
CA GLN A 857 8.52 36.35 21.38
C GLN A 857 7.29 36.76 22.19
N VAL A 858 6.77 37.97 21.94
CA VAL A 858 5.59 38.52 22.63
C VAL A 858 4.60 39.08 21.62
N ILE A 859 3.34 38.60 21.64
CA ILE A 859 2.27 39.12 20.78
C ILE A 859 1.93 40.56 21.20
N SER A 860 2.03 41.48 20.26
CA SER A 860 1.65 42.89 20.45
C SER A 860 0.27 43.22 19.87
N GLN A 861 -0.19 42.46 18.88
CA GLN A 861 -1.50 42.66 18.25
C GLN A 861 -2.03 41.33 17.71
N VAL A 862 -3.34 41.09 17.83
CA VAL A 862 -4.04 39.94 17.22
C VAL A 862 -5.32 40.43 16.54
N TRP A 863 -5.73 39.78 15.45
CA TRP A 863 -7.02 39.99 14.80
C TRP A 863 -7.70 38.65 14.50
N ASN A 864 -9.02 38.66 14.33
CA ASN A 864 -9.86 37.46 14.15
C ASN A 864 -9.72 36.40 15.27
N GLY A 865 -9.23 36.79 16.44
CA GLY A 865 -9.12 35.95 17.61
C GLY A 865 -8.82 36.78 18.87
N THR A 866 -9.07 36.21 20.04
CA THR A 866 -8.73 36.80 21.33
C THR A 866 -7.63 35.96 21.96
N HIS A 867 -6.51 36.59 22.34
CA HIS A 867 -5.36 35.88 22.85
C HIS A 867 -5.11 36.11 24.35
N THR A 868 -4.50 35.12 24.99
CA THR A 868 -3.80 35.24 26.27
C THR A 868 -2.39 34.71 26.10
N GLN A 869 -1.40 35.40 26.66
CA GLN A 869 -0.02 34.94 26.67
C GLN A 869 0.55 35.01 28.09
N THR A 870 1.13 33.91 28.57
CA THR A 870 1.84 33.85 29.86
C THR A 870 3.24 33.28 29.63
N GLY A 871 4.25 34.13 29.70
CA GLY A 871 5.61 33.78 29.30
C GLY A 871 5.64 33.34 27.82
N PRO A 872 6.22 32.17 27.49
CA PRO A 872 6.26 31.69 26.12
C PRO A 872 4.93 31.07 25.65
N ASN A 873 3.99 30.78 26.56
CA ASN A 873 2.76 30.05 26.22
C ASN A 873 1.66 30.99 25.73
N VAL A 874 1.14 30.71 24.54
CA VAL A 874 0.06 31.47 23.90
C VAL A 874 -1.17 30.59 23.76
N ALA A 875 -2.34 31.18 23.99
CA ALA A 875 -3.63 30.64 23.59
C ALA A 875 -4.42 31.71 22.83
N VAL A 876 -4.97 31.38 21.65
CA VAL A 876 -5.87 32.24 20.86
C VAL A 876 -7.19 31.52 20.66
N SER A 877 -8.29 32.13 21.10
CA SER A 877 -9.64 31.62 20.88
C SER A 877 -10.37 32.41 19.81
N ASN A 878 -11.37 31.79 19.18
CA ASN A 878 -12.17 32.40 18.13
C ASN A 878 -12.80 33.75 18.56
N ALA A 879 -12.97 34.65 17.59
CA ALA A 879 -13.85 35.80 17.74
C ALA A 879 -15.33 35.37 17.68
N ALA A 880 -16.24 36.26 18.06
CA ALA A 880 -17.67 35.95 18.14
C ALA A 880 -18.30 35.48 16.81
N TYR A 881 -17.70 35.82 15.66
CA TYR A 881 -18.23 35.55 14.33
C TYR A 881 -17.55 34.40 13.56
N ASN A 882 -16.44 33.85 14.05
CA ASN A 882 -15.66 32.84 13.31
C ASN A 882 -15.41 31.54 14.10
N GLY A 883 -16.15 31.30 15.18
CA GLY A 883 -16.06 30.06 15.95
C GLY A 883 -16.74 28.86 15.28
N ALA A 884 -17.87 29.08 14.63
CA ALA A 884 -18.65 28.03 13.99
C ALA A 884 -18.07 27.69 12.61
N LEU A 885 -17.61 26.45 12.42
CA LEU A 885 -17.13 25.94 11.14
C LEU A 885 -17.87 24.65 10.77
N PRO A 886 -18.38 24.50 9.53
CA PRO A 886 -18.90 23.22 9.06
C PRO A 886 -17.77 22.19 8.99
N ALA A 887 -18.11 20.89 8.90
CA ALA A 887 -17.12 19.84 8.68
C ALA A 887 -16.24 20.16 7.46
N GLY A 888 -14.91 20.10 7.62
CA GLY A 888 -13.93 20.49 6.60
C GLY A 888 -13.83 22.00 6.30
N GLY A 889 -14.64 22.85 6.94
CA GLY A 889 -14.58 24.31 6.82
C GLY A 889 -13.39 24.90 7.57
N SER A 890 -12.92 26.08 7.15
CA SER A 890 -11.75 26.74 7.74
C SER A 890 -11.95 28.22 8.01
N THR A 891 -11.17 28.76 8.95
CA THR A 891 -11.01 30.19 9.21
C THR A 891 -9.55 30.51 9.49
N SER A 892 -9.18 31.79 9.53
CA SER A 892 -7.84 32.21 9.94
C SER A 892 -7.87 33.36 10.92
N PHE A 893 -6.84 33.40 11.76
CA PHE A 893 -6.49 34.55 12.57
C PHE A 893 -5.03 34.90 12.35
N GLY A 894 -4.67 36.16 12.62
CA GLY A 894 -3.28 36.60 12.49
C GLY A 894 -2.87 37.47 13.65
N PHE A 895 -1.57 37.63 13.80
CA PHE A 895 -1.00 38.44 14.87
C PHE A 895 0.34 39.04 14.48
N ILE A 896 0.72 40.10 15.18
CA ILE A 896 2.06 40.68 15.19
C ILE A 896 2.70 40.36 16.53
N ALA A 897 3.96 39.92 16.49
CA ALA A 897 4.75 39.69 17.69
C ALA A 897 6.14 40.33 17.57
N GLY A 898 6.62 40.86 18.70
CA GLY A 898 8.00 41.31 18.85
C GLY A 898 8.91 40.13 19.15
N THR A 899 10.18 40.22 18.75
CA THR A 899 11.22 39.23 19.06
C THR A 899 12.54 39.90 19.44
N ALA A 900 13.21 39.39 20.47
CA ALA A 900 14.58 39.77 20.83
C ALA A 900 15.63 38.79 20.24
N GLY A 901 15.18 37.69 19.63
CA GLY A 901 16.00 36.63 19.05
C GLY A 901 15.51 36.21 17.65
N VAL A 902 15.84 34.99 17.23
CA VAL A 902 15.49 34.44 15.91
C VAL A 902 13.99 34.18 15.81
N ASN A 903 13.39 34.52 14.67
CA ASN A 903 11.95 34.35 14.44
C ASN A 903 11.61 32.94 13.92
N ASN A 904 11.77 31.93 14.77
CA ASN A 904 11.44 30.56 14.42
C ASN A 904 9.94 30.27 14.66
N PRO A 905 9.23 29.62 13.72
CA PRO A 905 7.87 29.15 13.97
C PRO A 905 7.85 28.12 15.11
N PRO A 906 6.76 28.03 15.89
CA PRO A 906 6.64 27.06 16.97
C PRO A 906 6.76 25.63 16.43
N PRO A 907 7.52 24.74 17.09
CA PRO A 907 7.66 23.35 16.64
C PRO A 907 6.37 22.54 16.82
N VAL A 908 5.47 23.00 17.69
CA VAL A 908 4.18 22.35 17.97
C VAL A 908 3.09 23.41 18.13
N ILE A 909 1.97 23.21 17.43
CA ILE A 909 0.73 23.96 17.59
C ILE A 909 -0.43 23.00 17.80
N THR A 910 -1.35 23.33 18.69
CA THR A 910 -2.47 22.45 19.07
C THR A 910 -3.78 23.21 18.93
N CYS A 911 -4.80 22.56 18.35
CA CYS A 911 -6.14 23.11 18.25
C CYS A 911 -7.10 22.27 19.10
N THR A 912 -7.90 22.95 19.92
CA THR A 912 -9.02 22.38 20.69
C THR A 912 -10.31 23.00 20.22
N THR A 913 -11.42 22.26 20.28
CA THR A 913 -12.71 22.69 19.73
C THR A 913 -13.83 22.51 20.74
N ARG A 914 -14.94 23.25 20.56
CA ARG A 914 -16.17 23.10 21.33
C ARG A 914 -17.31 22.54 20.50
#